data_AF-A0A8T5KLK6-F1
#
_entry.id   AF-A0A8T5KLK6-F1
#
_cell.length_a   1.000
_cell.length_b   1.000
_cell.length_c   1.000
_cell.angle_alpha   90.00
_cell.angle_beta   90.00
_cell.angle_gamma   90.00
#
_symmetry.space_group_name_H-M   'P 1'
#
loop_
_entity.id
_entity.type
_entity.pdbx_description
1 polymer ?
#
loop_
_entity_poly.entity_id
_entity_poly.type
_entity_poly.pdbx_seq_one_letter_code
_entity_poly.pdbx_strand_id
1 'polypeptide(L)'
;MSGIAQKLAANQKQVAISEFFEKNKHFLGFDSLSRSLITAVKEAVDNALDACEEARILPTINVQVTKIDAKKDIIELTVEDNGPGIPQKSIEKVFGQLLFGSRFHAIRQSRGQQGIGITGVVMYSQLTTGKPTHVKSKIATEATAAVVDIGLDTRKNKATKSNSGREIWEEENGEIKKHGLEVTCRMKAKYQKGRQSVWQYLRMTSIVNPHAEITFTDPEGEIHFWPRVTERLPRKVESIKPHPHGILLGQLQRMLSESKDSRMSVFLRMNFSGVSGRAAKELCAAAEIEFNLKPKSMKPEQMRALLEAFQGEKMFNGKPVKLLNPPTNCLSPIEEMLIKKGLSKTIDSRYATTMTRVPNVSLGNPYQVEVGLIFGGNMAADKPVEVLRFANRVPLMYQQGGCLLTKAIESVDWRQYGLDQPGAKGVPKGPAAILVHLASTNVQFTSEAKEALAENGEVIEEVRKAMLEMGRGLRKHLEKKKKMAKTKEKFELINDILPAIAKKSAEILARPIPNLSGSITKIMSAVISESETEWNKATKMTDVSIKIYNYTARARAYTILATWPEKSGGIIKNNAFGGRKEATGVWAWKLETLQPGENLTITFSLDGLEKGDWTETDVFYRGSQEIIGALKMDEKYLDEIRNQEKIMQELLAKSESHYTESSPNEETTQNEEEPQPEPAVKPPTGQATLFGGEL
;
A
#
# COMPACT_ATOMS: atom_id res chain seq x y z
N MET A 1 -21.63 61.64 -13.77
CA MET A 1 -20.59 60.68 -13.36
C MET A 1 -21.13 59.26 -13.49
N SER A 2 -21.09 58.64 -14.68
CA SER A 2 -21.14 57.18 -14.74
C SER A 2 -19.83 56.70 -14.10
N GLY A 3 -19.97 56.24 -12.86
CA GLY A 3 -18.89 56.23 -11.89
C GLY A 3 -17.68 55.44 -12.37
N ILE A 4 -16.49 55.87 -11.95
CA ILE A 4 -15.23 55.14 -12.09
C ILE A 4 -15.42 53.65 -11.72
N ALA A 5 -16.32 53.34 -10.78
CA ALA A 5 -16.76 52.00 -10.42
C ALA A 5 -17.40 51.18 -11.57
N GLN A 6 -18.25 51.75 -12.43
CA GLN A 6 -18.84 51.05 -13.58
C GLN A 6 -17.80 50.77 -14.67
N LYS A 7 -16.86 51.70 -14.90
CA LYS A 7 -15.71 51.48 -15.81
C LYS A 7 -14.75 50.43 -15.25
N LEU A 8 -14.48 50.44 -13.94
CA LEU A 8 -13.68 49.42 -13.27
C LEU A 8 -14.38 48.05 -13.29
N ALA A 9 -15.69 47.99 -13.06
CA ALA A 9 -16.48 46.77 -13.13
C ALA A 9 -16.53 46.20 -14.55
N ALA A 10 -16.64 47.04 -15.59
CA ALA A 10 -16.57 46.60 -16.98
C ALA A 10 -15.21 45.99 -17.37
N ASN A 11 -14.14 46.36 -16.66
CA ASN A 11 -12.81 45.79 -16.84
C ASN A 11 -12.61 44.47 -16.08
N GLN A 12 -13.50 44.10 -15.16
CA GLN A 12 -13.43 42.81 -14.47
C GLN A 12 -13.86 41.70 -15.43
N LYS A 13 -12.94 40.79 -15.76
CA LYS A 13 -13.20 39.62 -16.61
C LYS A 13 -13.04 38.36 -15.80
N GLN A 14 -14.03 37.47 -15.88
CA GLN A 14 -13.93 36.12 -15.34
C GLN A 14 -12.95 35.32 -16.21
N VAL A 15 -11.93 34.75 -15.57
CA VAL A 15 -10.90 33.95 -16.24
C VAL A 15 -11.32 32.48 -16.19
N ALA A 16 -11.23 31.78 -17.32
CA ALA A 16 -11.49 30.36 -17.37
C ALA A 16 -10.41 29.59 -16.59
N ILE A 17 -10.77 28.45 -16.00
CA ILE A 17 -9.84 27.62 -15.21
C ILE A 17 -8.61 27.20 -16.04
N SER A 18 -8.83 26.88 -17.31
CA SER A 18 -7.77 26.58 -18.27
C SER A 18 -6.82 27.76 -18.52
N GLU A 19 -7.34 28.99 -18.60
CA GLU A 19 -6.51 30.20 -18.75
C GLU A 19 -5.71 30.49 -17.46
N PHE A 20 -6.26 30.17 -16.29
CA PHE A 20 -5.53 30.24 -15.02
C PHE A 20 -4.32 29.30 -15.02
N PHE A 21 -4.49 28.04 -15.46
CA PHE A 21 -3.40 27.08 -15.51
C PHE A 21 -2.41 27.32 -16.65
N GLU A 22 -2.87 27.89 -17.77
CA GLU A 22 -1.99 28.37 -18.85
C GLU A 22 -1.00 29.42 -18.33
N LYS A 23 -1.49 30.40 -17.55
CA LYS A 23 -0.63 31.41 -16.91
C LYS A 23 0.19 30.85 -15.76
N ASN A 24 -0.31 29.85 -15.05
CA ASN A 24 0.32 29.29 -13.85
C ASN A 24 0.68 27.80 -14.01
N LYS A 25 1.39 27.46 -15.08
CA LYS A 25 1.83 26.08 -15.39
C LYS A 25 2.60 25.36 -14.27
N HIS A 26 3.23 26.12 -13.37
CA HIS A 26 3.99 25.59 -12.24
C HIS A 26 3.10 24.88 -11.21
N PHE A 27 1.82 25.24 -11.08
CA PHE A 27 0.88 24.52 -10.19
C PHE A 27 0.59 23.10 -10.68
N LEU A 28 0.65 22.88 -11.99
CA LEU A 28 0.50 21.55 -12.60
C LEU A 28 1.80 20.73 -12.59
N GLY A 29 2.91 21.28 -12.06
CA GLY A 29 4.21 20.61 -12.06
C GLY A 29 5.06 20.86 -13.31
N PHE A 30 4.62 21.72 -14.24
CA PHE A 30 5.37 22.08 -15.46
C PHE A 30 6.26 23.31 -15.26
N ASP A 31 7.17 23.26 -14.27
CA ASP A 31 8.08 24.36 -13.95
C ASP A 31 9.32 24.41 -14.86
N SER A 32 9.90 23.26 -15.14
CA SER A 32 11.20 23.03 -15.77
C SER A 32 11.09 21.91 -16.80
N LEU A 33 11.98 21.92 -17.79
CA LEU A 33 11.93 20.96 -18.91
C LEU A 33 12.11 19.50 -18.46
N SER A 34 12.92 19.25 -17.44
CA SER A 34 13.12 17.89 -16.90
C SER A 34 11.93 17.42 -16.08
N ARG A 35 11.40 18.28 -15.20
CA ARG A 35 10.21 17.95 -14.41
C ARG A 35 8.98 17.74 -15.29
N SER A 36 8.82 18.53 -16.35
CA SER A 36 7.69 18.44 -17.26
C SER A 36 7.51 17.05 -17.88
N LEU A 37 8.62 16.40 -18.29
CA LEU A 37 8.59 15.02 -18.79
C LEU A 37 8.14 14.04 -17.70
N ILE A 38 8.70 14.16 -16.50
CA ILE A 38 8.36 13.26 -15.39
C ILE A 38 6.89 13.41 -15.00
N THR A 39 6.37 14.63 -14.93
CA THR A 39 4.96 14.90 -14.67
C THR A 39 4.07 14.28 -15.74
N ALA A 40 4.45 14.40 -17.03
CA ALA A 40 3.69 13.79 -18.11
C ALA A 40 3.66 12.25 -18.02
N VAL A 41 4.80 11.61 -17.76
CA VAL A 41 4.87 10.16 -17.57
C VAL A 41 4.08 9.74 -16.33
N LYS A 42 4.20 10.49 -15.22
CA LYS A 42 3.47 10.22 -13.97
C LYS A 42 1.97 10.19 -14.19
N GLU A 43 1.41 11.25 -14.78
CA GLU A 43 -0.02 11.35 -15.00
C GLU A 43 -0.54 10.33 -16.04
N ALA A 44 0.27 9.95 -17.04
CA ALA A 44 -0.11 8.91 -17.99
C ALA A 44 -0.12 7.52 -17.36
N VAL A 45 0.96 7.15 -16.65
CA VAL A 45 1.11 5.83 -16.01
C VAL A 45 0.10 5.64 -14.87
N ASP A 46 -0.12 6.66 -14.03
CA ASP A 46 -1.09 6.57 -12.93
C ASP A 46 -2.52 6.35 -13.45
N ASN A 47 -2.88 6.99 -14.58
CA ASN A 47 -4.20 6.79 -15.19
C ASN A 47 -4.33 5.42 -15.86
N ALA A 48 -3.27 4.92 -16.51
CA ALA A 48 -3.24 3.57 -17.07
C ALA A 48 -3.41 2.50 -15.99
N LEU A 49 -2.69 2.62 -14.86
CA LEU A 49 -2.81 1.72 -13.71
C LEU A 49 -4.22 1.74 -13.12
N ASP A 50 -4.78 2.93 -12.89
CA ASP A 50 -6.14 3.08 -12.37
C ASP A 50 -7.18 2.44 -13.31
N ALA A 51 -7.06 2.65 -14.63
CA ALA A 51 -7.99 2.09 -15.62
C ALA A 51 -7.95 0.55 -15.67
N CYS A 52 -6.74 -0.03 -15.60
CA CYS A 52 -6.56 -1.49 -15.55
C CYS A 52 -7.13 -2.08 -14.25
N GLU A 53 -6.85 -1.46 -13.10
CA GLU A 53 -7.31 -1.93 -11.80
C GLU A 53 -8.83 -1.83 -11.64
N GLU A 54 -9.45 -0.76 -12.14
CA GLU A 54 -10.91 -0.61 -12.15
C GLU A 54 -11.60 -1.67 -13.03
N ALA A 55 -10.99 -1.99 -14.18
CA ALA A 55 -11.46 -3.03 -15.08
C ALA A 55 -11.07 -4.47 -14.66
N ARG A 56 -10.31 -4.62 -13.56
CA ARG A 56 -9.76 -5.89 -13.08
C ARG A 56 -8.89 -6.62 -14.12
N ILE A 57 -8.13 -5.86 -14.90
CA ILE A 57 -7.15 -6.35 -15.87
C ILE A 57 -5.75 -6.20 -15.26
N LEU A 58 -4.88 -7.18 -15.47
CA LEU A 58 -3.47 -7.09 -15.05
C LEU A 58 -2.74 -6.05 -15.92
N PRO A 59 -2.20 -4.96 -15.34
CA PRO A 59 -1.63 -3.87 -16.11
C PRO A 59 -0.35 -4.29 -16.84
N THR A 60 -0.29 -3.97 -18.12
CA THR A 60 0.91 -4.03 -18.97
C THR A 60 1.05 -2.66 -19.61
N ILE A 61 2.11 -1.94 -19.25
CA ILE A 61 2.30 -0.54 -19.64
C ILE A 61 3.63 -0.41 -20.37
N ASN A 62 3.58 0.16 -21.58
CA ASN A 62 4.75 0.49 -22.37
C ASN A 62 4.92 2.01 -22.41
N VAL A 63 6.08 2.50 -22.01
CA VAL A 63 6.43 3.93 -22.01
C VAL A 63 7.62 4.11 -22.93
N GLN A 64 7.47 4.91 -23.97
CA GLN A 64 8.53 5.23 -24.91
C GLN A 64 8.75 6.74 -24.95
N VAL A 65 10.01 7.15 -24.85
CA VAL A 65 10.41 8.56 -25.00
C VAL A 65 11.39 8.67 -26.16
N THR A 66 11.02 9.38 -27.22
CA THR A 66 11.89 9.61 -28.38
C THR A 66 12.30 11.08 -28.49
N LYS A 67 13.55 11.34 -28.88
CA LYS A 67 14.05 12.69 -29.16
C LYS A 67 13.76 13.04 -30.62
N ILE A 68 12.85 13.98 -30.85
CA ILE A 68 12.50 14.43 -32.21
C ILE A 68 13.45 15.54 -32.67
N ASP A 69 13.66 16.56 -31.84
CA ASP A 69 14.56 17.68 -32.13
C ASP A 69 15.42 18.02 -30.91
N ALA A 70 16.68 17.60 -30.95
CA ALA A 70 17.64 17.83 -29.87
C ALA A 70 18.02 19.32 -29.69
N LYS A 71 17.92 20.15 -30.74
CA LYS A 71 18.26 21.59 -30.63
C LYS A 71 17.15 22.38 -29.96
N LYS A 72 15.90 21.94 -30.13
CA LYS A 72 14.72 22.60 -29.55
C LYS A 72 14.22 21.94 -28.27
N ASP A 73 14.90 20.89 -27.79
CA ASP A 73 14.47 20.04 -26.68
C ASP A 73 13.04 19.51 -26.87
N ILE A 74 12.68 19.09 -28.09
CA ILE A 74 11.37 18.51 -28.38
C ILE A 74 11.47 16.99 -28.32
N ILE A 75 10.64 16.42 -27.46
CA ILE A 75 10.51 14.97 -27.28
C ILE A 75 9.08 14.54 -27.58
N GLU A 76 8.94 13.30 -27.99
CA GLU A 76 7.67 12.61 -28.14
C GLU A 76 7.59 11.54 -27.05
N LEU A 77 6.52 11.61 -26.27
CA LEU A 77 6.19 10.64 -25.24
C LEU A 77 5.00 9.83 -25.74
N THR A 78 5.20 8.52 -25.82
CA THR A 78 4.17 7.53 -26.14
C THR A 78 3.97 6.67 -24.90
N VAL A 79 2.73 6.59 -24.43
CA VAL A 79 2.33 5.69 -23.34
C VAL A 79 1.21 4.82 -23.82
N GLU A 80 1.42 3.51 -23.77
CA GLU A 80 0.49 2.49 -24.20
C GLU A 80 0.13 1.60 -23.02
N ASP A 81 -1.16 1.31 -22.87
CA ASP A 81 -1.69 0.40 -21.88
C ASP A 81 -2.58 -0.69 -22.50
N ASN A 82 -2.83 -1.72 -21.71
CA ASN A 82 -3.76 -2.81 -21.99
C ASN A 82 -5.07 -2.66 -21.20
N GLY A 83 -5.47 -1.44 -20.84
CA GLY A 83 -6.72 -1.17 -20.15
C GLY A 83 -7.97 -1.45 -21.00
N PRO A 84 -9.17 -1.12 -20.49
CA PRO A 84 -10.43 -1.36 -21.21
C PRO A 84 -10.64 -0.47 -22.45
N GLY A 85 -9.78 0.54 -22.65
CA GLY A 85 -9.98 1.61 -23.62
C GLY A 85 -11.04 2.63 -23.18
N ILE A 86 -11.17 3.71 -23.95
CA ILE A 86 -12.13 4.80 -23.72
C ILE A 86 -13.05 4.94 -24.94
N PRO A 87 -14.39 4.99 -24.76
CA PRO A 87 -15.34 5.31 -25.83
C PRO A 87 -15.02 6.63 -26.51
N GLN A 88 -15.09 6.67 -27.85
CA GLN A 88 -14.74 7.85 -28.65
C GLN A 88 -15.47 9.13 -28.19
N LYS A 89 -16.75 9.03 -27.79
CA LYS A 89 -17.54 10.16 -27.27
C LYS A 89 -17.04 10.70 -25.93
N SER A 90 -16.39 9.86 -25.13
CA SER A 90 -15.87 10.20 -23.80
C SER A 90 -14.43 10.70 -23.85
N ILE A 91 -13.66 10.32 -24.87
CA ILE A 91 -12.28 10.77 -25.09
C ILE A 91 -12.18 12.31 -25.02
N GLU A 92 -13.11 13.01 -25.67
CA GLU A 92 -13.15 14.49 -25.67
C GLU A 92 -13.24 15.07 -24.24
N LYS A 93 -14.07 14.48 -23.39
CA LYS A 93 -14.28 14.99 -22.01
C LYS A 93 -13.13 14.63 -21.09
N VAL A 94 -12.51 13.46 -21.27
CA VAL A 94 -11.41 12.98 -20.43
C VAL A 94 -10.14 13.79 -20.68
N PHE A 95 -9.81 14.08 -21.95
CA PHE A 95 -8.55 14.74 -22.32
C PHE A 95 -8.67 16.25 -22.57
N GLY A 96 -9.87 16.76 -22.86
CA GLY A 96 -10.06 18.14 -23.29
C GLY A 96 -10.95 18.98 -22.37
N GLN A 97 -11.27 18.50 -21.16
CA GLN A 97 -11.97 19.29 -20.14
C GLN A 97 -11.24 19.18 -18.80
N LEU A 98 -10.83 20.32 -18.24
CA LEU A 98 -10.25 20.36 -16.90
C LEU A 98 -11.35 20.16 -15.84
N LEU A 99 -10.98 19.47 -14.76
CA LEU A 99 -11.86 19.13 -13.63
C LEU A 99 -13.04 18.21 -14.02
N PHE A 100 -12.86 17.41 -15.07
CA PHE A 100 -13.83 16.39 -15.46
C PHE A 100 -13.33 15.02 -15.01
N GLY A 101 -14.17 14.27 -14.29
CA GLY A 101 -13.81 12.91 -13.87
C GLY A 101 -14.85 12.25 -12.98
N SER A 102 -14.83 10.91 -12.97
CA SER A 102 -15.65 10.09 -12.05
C SER A 102 -15.19 10.17 -10.59
N ARG A 103 -13.99 10.72 -10.34
CA ARG A 103 -13.28 10.69 -9.04
C ARG A 103 -13.69 11.81 -8.05
N PHE A 104 -14.50 12.79 -8.48
CA PHE A 104 -14.86 13.97 -7.66
C PHE A 104 -15.92 13.73 -6.59
N HIS A 105 -16.80 12.73 -6.78
CA HIS A 105 -17.99 12.56 -5.95
C HIS A 105 -17.89 11.39 -4.96
N ALA A 106 -16.81 10.60 -5.03
CA ALA A 106 -16.62 9.41 -4.22
C ALA A 106 -15.39 9.56 -3.30
N ILE A 107 -15.59 9.44 -2.00
CA ILE A 107 -14.50 9.40 -1.02
C ILE A 107 -13.97 7.96 -0.98
N ARG A 108 -12.87 7.72 -1.70
CA ARG A 108 -12.16 6.43 -1.73
C ARG A 108 -10.69 6.69 -2.01
N GLN A 109 -9.82 5.75 -1.64
CA GLN A 109 -8.42 5.85 -2.04
C GLN A 109 -8.30 5.85 -3.57
N SER A 110 -7.54 6.82 -4.09
CA SER A 110 -7.20 6.92 -5.52
C SER A 110 -5.84 7.58 -5.71
N ARG A 111 -5.18 7.29 -6.84
CA ARG A 111 -3.91 7.93 -7.24
C ARG A 111 -4.14 9.39 -7.68
N GLY A 112 -5.24 9.63 -8.40
CA GLY A 112 -5.65 10.94 -8.91
C GLY A 112 -6.86 11.55 -8.18
N GLN A 113 -6.67 12.70 -7.52
CA GLN A 113 -7.73 13.36 -6.72
C GLN A 113 -8.57 14.41 -7.49
N GLN A 114 -8.01 15.09 -8.49
CA GLN A 114 -8.55 16.37 -9.00
C GLN A 114 -8.89 16.39 -10.50
N GLY A 115 -8.77 15.30 -11.25
CA GLY A 115 -9.15 15.28 -12.68
C GLY A 115 -8.48 16.35 -13.56
N ILE A 116 -7.28 16.79 -13.20
CA ILE A 116 -6.48 17.80 -13.94
C ILE A 116 -5.26 17.21 -14.66
N GLY A 117 -4.87 15.98 -14.30
CA GLY A 117 -3.58 15.38 -14.65
C GLY A 117 -3.30 15.33 -16.15
N ILE A 118 -3.96 14.41 -16.84
CA ILE A 118 -3.70 14.16 -18.26
C ILE A 118 -4.08 15.36 -19.15
N THR A 119 -5.15 16.07 -18.83
CA THR A 119 -5.54 17.32 -19.51
C THR A 119 -4.46 18.40 -19.38
N GLY A 120 -3.75 18.45 -18.25
CA GLY A 120 -2.59 19.32 -18.06
C GLY A 120 -1.44 18.98 -19.01
N VAL A 121 -1.21 17.68 -19.29
CA VAL A 121 -0.22 17.22 -20.28
C VAL A 121 -0.61 17.65 -21.69
N VAL A 122 -1.89 17.48 -22.07
CA VAL A 122 -2.42 17.92 -23.36
C VAL A 122 -2.23 19.44 -23.54
N MET A 123 -2.57 20.21 -22.51
CA MET A 123 -2.38 21.67 -22.51
C MET A 123 -0.89 22.04 -22.64
N TYR A 124 0.00 21.39 -21.90
CA TYR A 124 1.44 21.67 -21.97
C TYR A 124 2.04 21.33 -23.34
N SER A 125 1.63 20.19 -23.93
CA SER A 125 1.99 19.79 -25.29
C SER A 125 1.60 20.88 -26.30
N GLN A 126 0.34 21.32 -26.26
CA GLN A 126 -0.17 22.36 -27.16
C GLN A 126 0.53 23.71 -26.96
N LEU A 127 0.79 24.12 -25.72
CA LEU A 127 1.46 25.40 -25.44
C LEU A 127 2.93 25.42 -25.87
N THR A 128 3.61 24.28 -25.84
CA THR A 128 5.05 24.21 -26.12
C THR A 128 5.39 23.90 -27.57
N THR A 129 4.62 23.02 -28.23
CA THR A 129 4.90 22.60 -29.62
C THR A 129 3.80 23.01 -30.61
N GLY A 130 2.65 23.46 -30.13
CA GLY A 130 1.48 23.77 -30.96
C GLY A 130 0.78 22.54 -31.54
N LYS A 131 1.27 21.33 -31.25
CA LYS A 131 0.69 20.08 -31.79
C LYS A 131 -0.36 19.51 -30.84
N PRO A 132 -1.48 18.98 -31.37
CA PRO A 132 -2.46 18.25 -30.57
C PRO A 132 -1.87 16.93 -30.05
N THR A 133 -2.50 16.38 -29.03
CA THR A 133 -2.18 15.04 -28.49
C THR A 133 -2.93 13.99 -29.30
N HIS A 134 -2.21 12.99 -29.80
CA HIS A 134 -2.79 11.89 -30.54
C HIS A 134 -3.25 10.81 -29.56
N VAL A 135 -4.51 10.38 -29.67
CA VAL A 135 -5.09 9.34 -28.81
C VAL A 135 -5.65 8.23 -29.68
N LYS A 136 -5.18 7.01 -29.44
CA LYS A 136 -5.64 5.78 -30.09
C LYS A 136 -6.23 4.86 -29.02
N SER A 137 -7.51 4.55 -29.14
CA SER A 137 -8.27 3.84 -28.10
C SER A 137 -9.04 2.66 -28.69
N LYS A 138 -8.88 1.50 -28.08
CA LYS A 138 -9.50 0.25 -28.52
C LYS A 138 -10.29 -0.38 -27.39
N ILE A 139 -11.56 -0.63 -27.63
CA ILE A 139 -12.48 -1.27 -26.69
C ILE A 139 -12.72 -2.70 -27.17
N ALA A 140 -12.79 -3.65 -26.24
CA ALA A 140 -12.96 -5.07 -26.56
C ALA A 140 -14.20 -5.39 -27.42
N THR A 141 -15.24 -4.56 -27.32
CA THR A 141 -16.50 -4.73 -28.08
C THR A 141 -16.43 -4.21 -29.52
N GLU A 142 -15.46 -3.34 -29.84
CA GLU A 142 -15.34 -2.73 -31.18
C GLU A 142 -14.31 -3.48 -32.02
N ALA A 143 -14.50 -3.56 -33.35
CA ALA A 143 -13.55 -4.23 -34.26
C ALA A 143 -12.34 -3.33 -34.63
N THR A 144 -12.50 -2.01 -34.61
CA THR A 144 -11.46 -1.02 -34.94
C THR A 144 -11.13 -0.15 -33.73
N ALA A 145 -9.93 0.42 -33.68
CA ALA A 145 -9.55 1.43 -32.70
C ALA A 145 -10.05 2.82 -33.13
N ALA A 146 -10.54 3.61 -32.19
CA ALA A 146 -10.85 5.02 -32.40
C ALA A 146 -9.56 5.84 -32.33
N VAL A 147 -9.35 6.72 -33.32
CA VAL A 147 -8.19 7.61 -33.41
C VAL A 147 -8.69 9.04 -33.40
N VAL A 148 -8.16 9.87 -32.50
CA VAL A 148 -8.54 11.29 -32.39
C VAL A 148 -7.33 12.12 -31.95
N ASP A 149 -7.09 13.23 -32.65
CA ASP A 149 -6.18 14.28 -32.17
C ASP A 149 -6.95 15.29 -31.32
N ILE A 150 -6.47 15.54 -30.11
CA ILE A 150 -7.13 16.37 -29.10
C ILE A 150 -6.25 17.57 -28.75
N GLY A 151 -6.86 18.75 -28.78
CA GLY A 151 -6.36 19.96 -28.15
C GLY A 151 -7.35 20.51 -27.14
N LEU A 152 -6.96 21.61 -26.49
CA LEU A 152 -7.75 22.33 -25.50
C LEU A 152 -7.94 23.79 -25.95
N ASP A 153 -9.18 24.25 -26.03
CA ASP A 153 -9.51 25.67 -26.08
C ASP A 153 -9.51 26.22 -24.64
N THR A 154 -8.45 26.96 -24.28
CA THR A 154 -8.25 27.48 -22.92
C THR A 154 -9.23 28.57 -22.53
N ARG A 155 -9.93 29.20 -23.47
CA ARG A 155 -10.95 30.22 -23.15
C ARG A 155 -12.29 29.60 -22.81
N LYS A 156 -12.66 28.52 -23.49
CA LYS A 156 -13.95 27.83 -23.30
C LYS A 156 -13.87 26.61 -22.39
N ASN A 157 -12.66 26.17 -22.02
CA ASN A 157 -12.41 24.91 -21.32
C ASN A 157 -13.11 23.72 -22.02
N LYS A 158 -12.91 23.63 -23.34
CA LYS A 158 -13.49 22.58 -24.21
C LYS A 158 -12.44 21.98 -25.12
N ALA A 159 -12.62 20.70 -25.44
CA ALA A 159 -11.76 20.00 -26.39
C ALA A 159 -11.89 20.58 -27.80
N THR A 160 -10.76 20.71 -28.50
CA THR A 160 -10.72 20.85 -29.96
C THR A 160 -10.30 19.51 -30.55
N LYS A 161 -10.97 19.08 -31.63
CA LYS A 161 -10.69 17.79 -32.28
C LYS A 161 -10.23 17.97 -33.71
N SER A 162 -9.29 17.12 -34.11
CA SER A 162 -8.84 16.94 -35.48
C SER A 162 -8.60 15.45 -35.76
N ASN A 163 -8.52 15.08 -37.05
CA ASN A 163 -8.19 13.71 -37.49
C ASN A 163 -8.97 12.61 -36.77
N SER A 164 -10.28 12.81 -36.55
CA SER A 164 -11.12 11.79 -35.94
C SER A 164 -11.43 10.69 -36.94
N GLY A 165 -10.97 9.47 -36.66
CA GLY A 165 -11.12 8.32 -37.52
C GLY A 165 -11.21 7.00 -36.76
N ARG A 166 -11.18 5.91 -37.51
CA ARG A 166 -11.08 4.55 -37.00
C ARG A 166 -10.06 3.80 -37.82
N GLU A 167 -9.19 3.06 -37.13
CA GLU A 167 -8.09 2.33 -37.75
C GLU A 167 -8.00 0.92 -37.14
N ILE A 168 -7.41 -0.02 -37.88
CA ILE A 168 -7.10 -1.34 -37.36
C ILE A 168 -5.80 -1.19 -36.54
N TRP A 169 -5.81 -1.73 -35.32
CA TRP A 169 -4.63 -1.72 -34.46
C TRP A 169 -4.06 -3.13 -34.37
N GLU A 170 -2.98 -3.35 -35.09
CA GLU A 170 -2.20 -4.58 -35.08
C GLU A 170 -0.99 -4.39 -34.16
N GLU A 171 -0.68 -5.41 -33.35
CA GLU A 171 0.54 -5.51 -32.55
C GLU A 171 1.72 -5.96 -33.43
N GLU A 172 2.95 -5.84 -32.92
CA GLU A 172 4.18 -6.21 -33.67
C GLU A 172 4.22 -7.69 -34.10
N ASN A 173 3.44 -8.54 -33.44
CA ASN A 173 3.26 -9.97 -33.74
C ASN A 173 2.21 -10.24 -34.86
N GLY A 174 1.56 -9.20 -35.39
CA GLY A 174 0.50 -9.31 -36.40
C GLY A 174 -0.88 -9.66 -35.83
N GLU A 175 -1.04 -9.73 -34.50
CA GLU A 175 -2.34 -9.93 -33.86
C GLU A 175 -3.08 -8.60 -33.69
N ILE A 176 -4.42 -8.63 -33.81
CA ILE A 176 -5.25 -7.44 -33.57
C ILE A 176 -5.33 -7.20 -32.07
N LYS A 177 -4.94 -5.99 -31.63
CA LYS A 177 -5.01 -5.58 -30.24
C LYS A 177 -6.46 -5.67 -29.73
N LYS A 178 -6.69 -6.42 -28.65
CA LYS A 178 -8.03 -6.68 -28.11
C LYS A 178 -8.65 -5.44 -27.47
N HIS A 179 -7.88 -4.78 -26.60
CA HIS A 179 -8.27 -3.57 -25.89
C HIS A 179 -7.01 -2.81 -25.45
N GLY A 180 -7.15 -1.50 -25.23
CA GLY A 180 -6.06 -0.67 -24.73
C GLY A 180 -6.20 0.77 -25.15
N LEU A 181 -5.28 1.59 -24.66
CA LEU A 181 -5.19 3.01 -24.96
C LEU A 181 -3.72 3.36 -25.22
N GLU A 182 -3.48 4.15 -26.25
CA GLU A 182 -2.18 4.75 -26.55
C GLU A 182 -2.36 6.26 -26.61
N VAL A 183 -1.49 6.97 -25.90
CA VAL A 183 -1.45 8.42 -25.86
C VAL A 183 -0.07 8.88 -26.30
N THR A 184 -0.04 9.63 -27.40
CA THR A 184 1.19 10.16 -28.00
C THR A 184 1.17 11.68 -27.95
N CYS A 185 2.13 12.27 -27.25
CA CYS A 185 2.21 13.71 -27.03
C CYS A 185 3.60 14.26 -27.34
N ARG A 186 3.64 15.43 -27.98
CA ARG A 186 4.88 16.11 -28.38
C ARG A 186 5.04 17.37 -27.55
N MET A 187 6.05 17.40 -26.69
CA MET A 187 6.26 18.53 -25.78
C MET A 187 7.71 18.95 -25.75
N LYS A 188 7.93 20.21 -25.35
CA LYS A 188 9.28 20.69 -25.05
C LYS A 188 9.70 20.19 -23.67
N ALA A 189 10.64 19.27 -23.61
CA ALA A 189 11.11 18.69 -22.35
C ALA A 189 12.48 18.00 -22.51
N LYS A 190 13.18 17.81 -21.40
CA LYS A 190 14.56 17.30 -21.38
C LYS A 190 14.67 16.03 -20.57
N TYR A 191 15.14 14.95 -21.21
CA TYR A 191 15.47 13.71 -20.50
C TYR A 191 16.78 13.86 -19.73
N GLN A 192 16.79 13.44 -18.47
CA GLN A 192 17.96 13.47 -17.59
C GLN A 192 18.09 12.14 -16.84
N LYS A 193 19.30 11.56 -16.84
CA LYS A 193 19.65 10.39 -16.03
C LYS A 193 20.00 10.81 -14.58
N GLY A 194 19.63 10.01 -13.58
CA GLY A 194 19.92 10.27 -12.16
C GLY A 194 18.75 9.99 -11.20
N ARG A 195 18.82 10.54 -9.98
CA ARG A 195 17.81 10.32 -8.91
C ARG A 195 16.43 10.92 -9.21
N GLN A 196 16.38 11.97 -10.02
CA GLN A 196 15.14 12.63 -10.47
C GLN A 196 14.96 12.37 -11.97
N SER A 197 14.87 11.09 -12.33
CA SER A 197 14.70 10.64 -13.71
C SER A 197 13.40 9.89 -13.88
N VAL A 198 12.93 9.81 -15.13
CA VAL A 198 11.79 8.97 -15.52
C VAL A 198 12.04 7.51 -15.14
N TRP A 199 13.27 7.03 -15.36
CA TRP A 199 13.67 5.68 -14.97
C TRP A 199 13.46 5.42 -13.47
N GLN A 200 13.91 6.33 -12.60
CA GLN A 200 13.73 6.17 -11.16
C GLN A 200 12.25 6.21 -10.76
N TYR A 201 11.44 7.06 -11.41
CA TYR A 201 9.99 7.07 -11.20
C TYR A 201 9.37 5.71 -11.53
N LEU A 202 9.63 5.17 -12.72
CA LEU A 202 9.08 3.87 -13.15
C LEU A 202 9.59 2.71 -12.29
N ARG A 203 10.87 2.75 -11.88
CA ARG A 203 11.42 1.82 -10.89
C ARG A 203 10.62 1.86 -9.59
N MET A 204 10.40 3.04 -9.01
CA MET A 204 9.61 3.21 -7.79
C MET A 204 8.15 2.76 -7.96
N THR A 205 7.53 3.06 -9.11
CA THR A 205 6.17 2.62 -9.45
C THR A 205 6.08 1.10 -9.52
N SER A 206 7.09 0.42 -10.06
CA SER A 206 7.15 -1.06 -10.13
C SER A 206 7.28 -1.75 -8.77
N ILE A 207 7.88 -1.07 -7.78
CA ILE A 207 8.02 -1.60 -6.40
C ILE A 207 6.67 -1.64 -5.70
N VAL A 208 5.87 -0.60 -5.89
CA VAL A 208 4.60 -0.39 -5.20
C VAL A 208 3.42 -1.05 -5.90
N ASN A 209 3.55 -1.27 -7.21
CA ASN A 209 2.56 -1.97 -8.03
C ASN A 209 3.17 -3.28 -8.57
N PRO A 210 3.38 -4.29 -7.71
CA PRO A 210 4.06 -5.53 -8.10
C PRO A 210 3.25 -6.38 -9.09
N HIS A 211 1.94 -6.12 -9.23
CA HIS A 211 1.07 -6.75 -10.21
C HIS A 211 1.16 -6.13 -11.61
N ALA A 212 1.82 -4.98 -11.75
CA ALA A 212 2.00 -4.31 -13.02
C ALA A 212 3.30 -4.72 -13.70
N GLU A 213 3.22 -4.88 -15.01
CA GLU A 213 4.37 -5.01 -15.89
C GLU A 213 4.64 -3.68 -16.59
N ILE A 214 5.88 -3.21 -16.53
CA ILE A 214 6.26 -1.90 -17.07
C ILE A 214 7.48 -2.09 -17.98
N THR A 215 7.36 -1.64 -19.23
CA THR A 215 8.45 -1.54 -20.19
C THR A 215 8.74 -0.06 -20.44
N PHE A 216 10.01 0.32 -20.38
CA PHE A 216 10.45 1.68 -20.66
C PHE A 216 11.54 1.68 -21.70
N THR A 217 11.30 2.36 -22.82
CA THR A 217 12.30 2.62 -23.84
C THR A 217 12.77 4.06 -23.70
N ASP A 218 14.04 4.22 -23.33
CA ASP A 218 14.63 5.53 -23.14
C ASP A 218 14.96 6.22 -24.49
N PRO A 219 15.25 7.53 -24.50
CA PRO A 219 15.56 8.23 -25.74
C PRO A 219 16.94 7.91 -26.35
N GLU A 220 17.72 7.03 -25.72
CA GLU A 220 18.97 6.47 -26.25
C GLU A 220 18.74 5.07 -26.84
N GLY A 221 17.54 4.49 -26.67
CA GLY A 221 17.15 3.17 -27.15
C GLY A 221 17.38 2.04 -26.14
N GLU A 222 17.77 2.35 -24.90
CA GLU A 222 17.89 1.37 -23.82
C GLU A 222 16.50 0.93 -23.36
N ILE A 223 16.24 -0.38 -23.43
CA ILE A 223 14.98 -0.98 -22.97
C ILE A 223 15.16 -1.45 -21.54
N HIS A 224 14.32 -0.91 -20.65
CA HIS A 224 14.21 -1.34 -19.26
C HIS A 224 12.89 -2.07 -19.06
N PHE A 225 12.98 -3.32 -18.63
CA PHE A 225 11.82 -4.18 -18.43
C PHE A 225 11.68 -4.55 -16.95
N TRP A 226 10.50 -4.30 -16.38
CA TRP A 226 10.14 -4.65 -15.02
C TRP A 226 8.96 -5.64 -15.04
N PRO A 227 9.20 -6.96 -14.93
CA PRO A 227 8.14 -7.97 -14.99
C PRO A 227 7.23 -7.94 -13.77
N ARG A 228 5.97 -8.36 -13.92
CA ARG A 228 5.07 -8.54 -12.78
C ARG A 228 5.59 -9.63 -11.83
N VAL A 229 5.35 -9.46 -10.54
CA VAL A 229 5.77 -10.36 -9.47
C VAL A 229 4.59 -11.18 -8.95
N THR A 230 3.40 -10.60 -8.95
CA THR A 230 2.17 -11.26 -8.52
C THR A 230 1.10 -11.10 -9.58
N GLU A 231 0.22 -12.09 -9.71
CA GLU A 231 -0.98 -12.00 -10.53
C GLU A 231 -2.21 -11.60 -9.70
N ARG A 232 -2.03 -11.41 -8.38
CA ARG A 232 -3.10 -10.98 -7.49
C ARG A 232 -3.30 -9.48 -7.60
N LEU A 233 -4.45 -9.08 -8.13
CA LEU A 233 -4.87 -7.68 -8.15
C LEU A 233 -5.22 -7.19 -6.75
N PRO A 234 -4.93 -5.91 -6.44
CA PRO A 234 -5.35 -5.25 -5.22
C PRO A 234 -6.85 -5.39 -4.90
N ARG A 235 -7.22 -5.33 -3.62
CA ARG A 235 -8.64 -5.31 -3.24
C ARG A 235 -9.37 -4.08 -3.80
N LYS A 236 -10.63 -4.27 -4.20
CA LYS A 236 -11.49 -3.19 -4.69
C LYS A 236 -11.78 -2.22 -3.54
N VAL A 237 -11.65 -0.93 -3.82
CA VAL A 237 -11.99 0.14 -2.86
C VAL A 237 -13.46 0.52 -3.01
N GLU A 238 -14.16 0.56 -1.89
CA GLU A 238 -15.53 1.06 -1.83
C GLU A 238 -15.57 2.54 -1.48
N SER A 239 -16.51 3.27 -2.06
CA SER A 239 -16.74 4.67 -1.73
C SER A 239 -17.44 4.79 -0.39
N ILE A 240 -16.92 5.63 0.49
CA ILE A 240 -17.52 5.91 1.80
C ILE A 240 -18.19 7.28 1.83
N LYS A 241 -19.07 7.45 2.81
CA LYS A 241 -19.68 8.73 3.14
C LYS A 241 -18.70 9.57 3.97
N PRO A 242 -18.79 10.91 3.93
CA PRO A 242 -17.93 11.76 4.73
C PRO A 242 -18.17 11.52 6.23
N HIS A 243 -17.11 11.58 7.03
CA HIS A 243 -17.20 11.50 8.47
C HIS A 243 -17.41 12.89 9.08
N PRO A 244 -18.23 13.05 10.15
CA PRO A 244 -18.53 14.37 10.73
C PRO A 244 -17.30 15.19 11.16
N HIS A 245 -16.30 14.56 11.80
CA HIS A 245 -15.05 15.23 12.21
C HIS A 245 -14.27 15.88 11.05
N GLY A 246 -14.46 15.43 9.81
CA GLY A 246 -13.72 15.93 8.65
C GLY A 246 -14.43 16.99 7.83
N ILE A 247 -15.66 17.36 8.20
CA ILE A 247 -16.48 18.27 7.40
C ILE A 247 -16.17 19.74 7.75
N LEU A 248 -15.99 20.55 6.71
CA LEU A 248 -15.89 22.01 6.83
C LEU A 248 -17.25 22.68 6.62
N LEU A 249 -17.39 23.91 7.12
CA LEU A 249 -18.66 24.66 7.08
C LEU A 249 -19.24 24.79 5.66
N GLY A 250 -18.40 25.09 4.66
CA GLY A 250 -18.84 25.22 3.27
C GLY A 250 -19.35 23.90 2.68
N GLN A 251 -18.75 22.77 3.05
CA GLN A 251 -19.22 21.45 2.63
C GLN A 251 -20.54 21.11 3.31
N LEU A 252 -20.68 21.38 4.61
CA LEU A 252 -21.93 21.19 5.34
C LEU A 252 -23.06 22.03 4.74
N GLN A 253 -22.80 23.31 4.43
CA GLN A 253 -23.76 24.20 3.77
C GLN A 253 -24.25 23.65 2.44
N ARG A 254 -23.31 23.19 1.59
CA ARG A 254 -23.65 22.58 0.30
C ARG A 254 -24.51 21.33 0.50
N MET A 255 -24.11 20.42 1.39
CA MET A 255 -24.85 19.19 1.69
C MET A 255 -26.27 19.48 2.20
N LEU A 256 -26.43 20.48 3.07
CA LEU A 256 -27.74 20.89 3.58
C LEU A 256 -28.63 21.50 2.48
N SER A 257 -28.05 22.28 1.56
CA SER A 257 -28.78 22.89 0.44
C SER A 257 -29.23 21.88 -0.62
N GLU A 258 -28.40 20.88 -0.90
CA GLU A 258 -28.63 19.82 -1.89
C GLU A 258 -29.46 18.66 -1.32
N SER A 259 -29.53 18.52 0.01
CA SER A 259 -30.26 17.43 0.67
C SER A 259 -31.74 17.42 0.29
N LYS A 260 -32.26 16.21 0.09
CA LYS A 260 -33.69 15.95 -0.14
C LYS A 260 -34.40 15.45 1.13
N ASP A 261 -33.68 15.34 2.24
CA ASP A 261 -34.17 14.74 3.47
C ASP A 261 -35.17 15.66 4.19
N SER A 262 -36.20 15.08 4.80
CA SER A 262 -37.25 15.82 5.50
C SER A 262 -36.93 16.13 6.96
N ARG A 263 -36.02 15.37 7.58
CA ARG A 263 -35.65 15.47 9.00
C ARG A 263 -34.13 15.47 9.16
N MET A 264 -33.63 16.29 10.09
CA MET A 264 -32.21 16.38 10.41
C MET A 264 -31.60 15.04 10.85
N SER A 265 -32.36 14.24 11.59
CA SER A 265 -31.89 12.92 12.04
C SER A 265 -31.62 11.93 10.91
N VAL A 266 -32.48 11.94 9.90
CA VAL A 266 -32.31 11.14 8.68
C VAL A 266 -31.11 11.67 7.90
N PHE A 267 -31.00 12.99 7.78
CA PHE A 267 -29.85 13.62 7.12
C PHE A 267 -28.51 13.20 7.76
N LEU A 268 -28.42 13.24 9.09
CA LEU A 268 -27.21 12.87 9.83
C LEU A 268 -26.87 11.37 9.69
N ARG A 269 -27.88 10.48 9.70
CA ARG A 269 -27.66 9.03 9.55
C ARG A 269 -27.33 8.63 8.10
N MET A 270 -28.00 9.25 7.12
CA MET A 270 -27.92 8.83 5.72
C MET A 270 -26.74 9.45 4.99
N ASN A 271 -26.29 10.65 5.35
CA ASN A 271 -25.24 11.36 4.62
C ASN A 271 -23.84 11.26 5.26
N PHE A 272 -23.75 10.82 6.51
CA PHE A 272 -22.48 10.71 7.23
C PHE A 272 -22.15 9.27 7.59
N SER A 273 -20.85 8.96 7.61
CA SER A 273 -20.35 7.69 8.13
C SER A 273 -20.19 7.75 9.65
N GLY A 274 -20.46 6.63 10.34
CA GLY A 274 -20.18 6.50 11.78
C GLY A 274 -21.20 7.18 12.71
N VAL A 275 -22.34 7.63 12.19
CA VAL A 275 -23.42 8.26 12.96
C VAL A 275 -24.54 7.26 13.21
N SER A 276 -24.63 6.77 14.46
CA SER A 276 -25.75 5.94 14.91
C SER A 276 -26.98 6.79 15.22
N GLY A 277 -28.16 6.17 15.32
CA GLY A 277 -29.39 6.88 15.69
C GLY A 277 -29.30 7.55 17.07
N ARG A 278 -28.51 6.98 17.99
CA ARG A 278 -28.18 7.59 19.29
C ARG A 278 -27.28 8.81 19.11
N ALA A 279 -26.18 8.68 18.37
CA ALA A 279 -25.25 9.78 18.13
C ALA A 279 -25.93 10.97 17.41
N ALA A 280 -26.83 10.71 16.47
CA ALA A 280 -27.61 11.77 15.80
C ALA A 280 -28.48 12.57 16.79
N LYS A 281 -29.09 11.92 17.79
CA LYS A 281 -29.86 12.59 18.84
C LYS A 281 -28.96 13.43 19.75
N GLU A 282 -27.84 12.85 20.18
CA GLU A 282 -26.86 13.53 21.03
C GLU A 282 -26.25 14.77 20.31
N LEU A 283 -25.98 14.66 19.00
CA LEU A 283 -25.49 15.77 18.17
C LEU A 283 -26.51 16.89 18.02
N CYS A 284 -27.77 16.57 17.72
CA CYS A 284 -28.83 17.59 17.62
C CYS A 284 -29.04 18.30 18.96
N ALA A 285 -28.97 17.56 20.08
CA ALA A 285 -29.10 18.13 21.41
C ALA A 285 -27.91 19.03 21.78
N ALA A 286 -26.67 18.61 21.47
CA ALA A 286 -25.47 19.42 21.69
C ALA A 286 -25.47 20.72 20.87
N ALA A 287 -26.04 20.67 19.66
CA ALA A 287 -26.11 21.81 18.77
C ALA A 287 -27.38 22.67 18.94
N GLU A 288 -28.27 22.32 19.88
CA GLU A 288 -29.55 22.99 20.14
C GLU A 288 -30.47 23.06 18.90
N ILE A 289 -30.51 21.96 18.13
CA ILE A 289 -31.30 21.84 16.91
C ILE A 289 -32.47 20.89 17.13
N GLU A 290 -33.66 21.28 16.64
CA GLU A 290 -34.83 20.42 16.64
C GLU A 290 -34.66 19.20 15.72
N PHE A 291 -35.07 18.03 16.20
CA PHE A 291 -34.93 16.76 15.49
C PHE A 291 -35.71 16.68 14.16
N ASN A 292 -36.82 17.42 14.09
CA ASN A 292 -37.72 17.46 12.93
C ASN A 292 -37.44 18.63 11.99
N LEU A 293 -36.41 19.44 12.27
CA LEU A 293 -36.04 20.55 11.41
C LEU A 293 -35.65 20.04 10.02
N LYS A 294 -36.10 20.73 8.98
CA LYS A 294 -35.68 20.46 7.61
C LYS A 294 -34.24 20.94 7.41
N PRO A 295 -33.35 20.13 6.82
CA PRO A 295 -31.96 20.53 6.54
C PRO A 295 -31.82 21.85 5.79
N LYS A 296 -32.71 22.11 4.81
CA LYS A 296 -32.69 23.33 3.98
C LYS A 296 -33.04 24.61 4.73
N SER A 297 -33.80 24.54 5.82
CA SER A 297 -34.26 25.72 6.57
C SER A 297 -33.29 26.14 7.68
N MET A 298 -32.12 25.52 7.76
CA MET A 298 -31.15 25.75 8.82
C MET A 298 -30.49 27.13 8.69
N LYS A 299 -30.36 27.84 9.81
CA LYS A 299 -29.66 29.15 9.84
C LYS A 299 -28.13 28.95 9.87
N PRO A 300 -27.34 29.89 9.34
CA PRO A 300 -25.86 29.79 9.38
C PRO A 300 -25.27 29.62 10.78
N GLU A 301 -25.88 30.21 11.81
CA GLU A 301 -25.47 30.07 13.22
C GLU A 301 -25.66 28.64 13.72
N GLN A 302 -26.80 28.01 13.38
CA GLN A 302 -27.08 26.62 13.72
C GLN A 302 -26.12 25.68 12.99
N MET A 303 -25.73 25.99 11.75
CA MET A 303 -24.75 25.19 11.00
C MET A 303 -23.38 25.22 11.66
N ARG A 304 -22.96 26.38 12.19
CA ARG A 304 -21.72 26.48 12.99
C ARG A 304 -21.82 25.67 14.27
N ALA A 305 -22.93 25.80 15.01
CA ALA A 305 -23.16 25.02 16.22
C ALA A 305 -23.11 23.50 15.97
N LEU A 306 -23.67 23.03 14.85
CA LEU A 306 -23.59 21.61 14.46
C LEU A 306 -22.15 21.18 14.13
N LEU A 307 -21.37 22.05 13.51
CA LEU A 307 -19.97 21.79 13.19
C LEU A 307 -19.08 21.75 14.44
N GLU A 308 -19.29 22.66 15.38
CA GLU A 308 -18.65 22.64 16.71
C GLU A 308 -19.00 21.36 17.48
N ALA A 309 -20.25 20.89 17.36
CA ALA A 309 -20.67 19.59 17.91
C ALA A 309 -19.97 18.41 17.20
N PHE A 310 -19.77 18.47 15.89
CA PHE A 310 -18.99 17.47 15.15
C PHE A 310 -17.53 17.45 15.56
N GLN A 311 -16.92 18.58 15.88
CA GLN A 311 -15.51 18.67 16.30
C GLN A 311 -15.31 18.30 17.77
N GLY A 312 -16.40 18.14 18.53
CA GLY A 312 -16.37 17.80 19.95
C GLY A 312 -16.17 19.02 20.87
N GLU A 313 -16.24 20.23 20.33
CA GLU A 313 -16.16 21.48 21.09
C GLU A 313 -17.44 21.71 21.91
N LYS A 314 -18.60 21.37 21.32
CA LYS A 314 -19.87 21.35 22.06
C LYS A 314 -20.10 19.98 22.69
N MET A 315 -20.16 19.97 24.02
CA MET A 315 -20.33 18.76 24.81
C MET A 315 -21.81 18.47 25.05
N PHE A 316 -22.16 17.19 25.00
CA PHE A 316 -23.45 16.69 25.48
C PHE A 316 -23.22 16.02 26.84
N ASN A 317 -23.88 16.49 27.91
CA ASN A 317 -23.71 15.96 29.28
C ASN A 317 -22.24 15.91 29.75
N GLY A 318 -21.44 16.93 29.42
CA GLY A 318 -20.03 17.04 29.84
C GLY A 318 -19.08 16.08 29.11
N LYS A 319 -19.52 15.43 28.03
CA LYS A 319 -18.66 14.57 27.18
C LYS A 319 -18.81 14.93 25.70
N PRO A 320 -17.74 14.79 24.90
CA PRO A 320 -17.87 14.88 23.45
C PRO A 320 -18.72 13.71 22.94
N VAL A 321 -19.53 13.97 21.90
CA VAL A 321 -20.37 12.92 21.30
C VAL A 321 -19.47 11.86 20.69
N LYS A 322 -19.65 10.60 21.12
CA LYS A 322 -18.80 9.50 20.66
C LYS A 322 -19.29 9.01 19.30
N LEU A 323 -18.56 9.38 18.25
CA LEU A 323 -18.76 8.88 16.89
C LEU A 323 -17.99 7.58 16.66
N LEU A 324 -18.51 6.74 15.76
CA LEU A 324 -17.81 5.53 15.33
C LEU A 324 -16.80 5.88 14.23
N ASN A 325 -15.66 5.20 14.24
CA ASN A 325 -14.67 5.37 13.17
C ASN A 325 -15.27 4.99 11.80
N PRO A 326 -14.89 5.70 10.72
CA PRO A 326 -15.27 5.33 9.36
C PRO A 326 -14.76 3.92 9.00
N PRO A 327 -15.47 3.22 8.09
CA PRO A 327 -15.08 1.88 7.66
C PRO A 327 -13.77 1.91 6.87
N THR A 328 -12.96 0.85 7.02
CA THR A 328 -11.61 0.74 6.45
C THR A 328 -11.58 0.12 5.05
N ASN A 329 -12.73 -0.36 4.54
CA ASN A 329 -12.90 -0.96 3.20
C ASN A 329 -12.67 0.04 2.05
N CYS A 330 -12.57 1.34 2.37
CA CYS A 330 -12.22 2.39 1.41
C CYS A 330 -10.71 2.50 1.11
N LEU A 331 -9.87 1.79 1.87
CA LEU A 331 -8.42 1.73 1.68
C LEU A 331 -8.03 0.44 0.96
N SER A 332 -6.96 0.48 0.19
CA SER A 332 -6.29 -0.63 -0.47
C SER A 332 -4.79 -0.44 -0.24
N PRO A 333 -4.26 -0.94 0.90
CA PRO A 333 -2.82 -0.97 1.18
C PRO A 333 -2.10 -1.90 0.19
N ILE A 334 -0.76 -1.85 0.16
CA ILE A 334 0.04 -2.72 -0.71
C ILE A 334 0.16 -4.11 -0.11
N GLU A 335 0.17 -4.24 1.23
CA GLU A 335 0.43 -5.46 1.99
C GLU A 335 1.92 -5.77 2.18
N GLU A 336 2.28 -6.28 3.36
CA GLU A 336 3.67 -6.50 3.81
C GLU A 336 4.47 -7.36 2.83
N MET A 337 3.89 -8.49 2.39
CA MET A 337 4.56 -9.44 1.49
C MET A 337 4.85 -8.83 0.12
N LEU A 338 3.89 -8.08 -0.41
CA LEU A 338 4.02 -7.43 -1.71
C LEU A 338 5.09 -6.34 -1.69
N ILE A 339 5.18 -5.58 -0.59
CA ILE A 339 6.29 -4.63 -0.36
C ILE A 339 7.61 -5.39 -0.32
N LYS A 340 7.71 -6.50 0.43
CA LYS A 340 8.94 -7.29 0.54
C LYS A 340 9.40 -7.82 -0.83
N LYS A 341 8.48 -8.34 -1.65
CA LYS A 341 8.80 -8.80 -3.00
C LYS A 341 9.21 -7.65 -3.94
N GLY A 342 8.47 -6.54 -3.94
CA GLY A 342 8.75 -5.37 -4.77
C GLY A 342 10.13 -4.76 -4.47
N LEU A 343 10.48 -4.72 -3.19
CA LEU A 343 11.79 -4.30 -2.72
C LEU A 343 12.91 -5.28 -3.13
N SER A 344 12.69 -6.58 -2.97
CA SER A 344 13.66 -7.62 -3.35
C SER A 344 13.93 -7.70 -4.86
N LYS A 345 12.97 -7.26 -5.70
CA LYS A 345 13.14 -7.19 -7.17
C LYS A 345 14.17 -6.15 -7.61
N THR A 346 14.22 -5.02 -6.91
CA THR A 346 14.97 -3.84 -7.35
C THR A 346 16.24 -3.58 -6.57
N ILE A 347 16.38 -4.20 -5.39
CA ILE A 347 17.54 -4.06 -4.51
C ILE A 347 17.92 -5.48 -4.06
N ASP A 348 19.04 -5.99 -4.57
CA ASP A 348 19.65 -7.21 -4.04
C ASP A 348 20.10 -6.93 -2.61
N SER A 349 19.42 -7.54 -1.64
CA SER A 349 19.60 -7.26 -0.23
C SER A 349 19.64 -8.54 0.58
N ARG A 350 20.44 -8.50 1.64
CA ARG A 350 20.58 -9.63 2.56
C ARG A 350 19.50 -9.65 3.63
N TYR A 351 18.84 -8.52 3.87
CA TYR A 351 17.81 -8.39 4.89
C TYR A 351 16.74 -7.39 4.46
N ALA A 352 15.49 -7.83 4.44
CA ALA A 352 14.32 -7.01 4.16
C ALA A 352 13.23 -7.33 5.17
N THR A 353 12.75 -6.28 5.85
CA THR A 353 11.66 -6.36 6.82
C THR A 353 10.58 -5.34 6.43
N THR A 354 9.32 -5.70 6.65
CA THR A 354 8.16 -4.90 6.25
C THR A 354 7.08 -5.00 7.30
N MET A 355 6.29 -3.95 7.45
CA MET A 355 5.21 -3.90 8.42
C MET A 355 4.06 -3.02 7.92
N THR A 356 2.84 -3.47 8.15
CA THR A 356 1.60 -2.76 7.87
C THR A 356 0.85 -2.53 9.18
N ARG A 357 0.65 -1.27 9.55
CA ARG A 357 -0.06 -0.87 10.77
C ARG A 357 -1.57 -1.05 10.61
N VAL A 358 -2.28 -1.11 11.74
CA VAL A 358 -3.75 -1.03 11.77
C VAL A 358 -4.21 0.33 11.22
N PRO A 359 -5.29 0.40 10.43
CA PRO A 359 -5.84 1.67 9.97
C PRO A 359 -6.26 2.57 11.13
N ASN A 360 -5.98 3.86 11.02
CA ASN A 360 -6.38 4.88 11.97
C ASN A 360 -7.10 6.02 11.23
N VAL A 361 -7.62 7.01 11.96
CA VAL A 361 -8.46 8.07 11.38
C VAL A 361 -7.86 9.41 11.75
N SER A 362 -7.70 10.30 10.77
CA SER A 362 -7.27 11.68 10.98
C SER A 362 -8.23 12.64 10.29
N LEU A 363 -8.75 13.63 11.03
CA LEU A 363 -9.73 14.59 10.52
C LEU A 363 -10.90 13.91 9.76
N GLY A 364 -11.41 12.80 10.31
CA GLY A 364 -12.49 12.01 9.70
C GLY A 364 -12.10 11.19 8.45
N ASN A 365 -10.84 11.20 8.02
CA ASN A 365 -10.35 10.41 6.90
C ASN A 365 -9.56 9.20 7.42
N PRO A 366 -9.96 7.96 7.08
CA PRO A 366 -9.18 6.79 7.42
C PRO A 366 -7.87 6.78 6.64
N TYR A 367 -6.79 6.42 7.31
CA TYR A 367 -5.47 6.24 6.73
C TYR A 367 -4.79 5.00 7.30
N GLN A 368 -3.83 4.47 6.54
CA GLN A 368 -3.04 3.32 6.94
C GLN A 368 -1.59 3.54 6.51
N VAL A 369 -0.65 3.17 7.39
CA VAL A 369 0.79 3.34 7.19
C VAL A 369 1.45 1.99 7.01
N GLU A 370 2.30 1.89 5.99
CA GLU A 370 3.15 0.73 5.73
C GLU A 370 4.60 1.18 5.64
N VAL A 371 5.50 0.43 6.25
CA VAL A 371 6.92 0.73 6.28
C VAL A 371 7.72 -0.50 5.84
N GLY A 372 8.71 -0.30 5.00
CA GLY A 372 9.70 -1.31 4.63
C GLY A 372 11.10 -0.81 4.96
N LEU A 373 11.95 -1.69 5.48
CA LEU A 373 13.37 -1.41 5.67
C LEU A 373 14.18 -2.52 5.04
N ILE A 374 15.13 -2.12 4.20
CA ILE A 374 16.12 -3.00 3.58
C ILE A 374 17.49 -2.62 4.11
N PHE A 375 18.30 -3.62 4.42
CA PHE A 375 19.67 -3.44 4.86
C PHE A 375 20.65 -4.33 4.10
N GLY A 376 21.75 -3.74 3.65
CA GLY A 376 22.86 -4.41 2.98
C GLY A 376 22.79 -4.40 1.44
N GLY A 377 23.47 -5.35 0.82
CA GLY A 377 23.59 -5.44 -0.65
C GLY A 377 24.72 -4.58 -1.22
N ASN A 378 24.53 -4.09 -2.44
CA ASN A 378 25.46 -3.20 -3.16
C ASN A 378 25.31 -1.71 -2.76
N MET A 379 24.65 -1.42 -1.64
CA MET A 379 24.42 -0.05 -1.18
C MET A 379 25.66 0.49 -0.46
N ALA A 380 26.09 1.71 -0.81
CA ALA A 380 27.25 2.35 -0.21
C ALA A 380 26.97 2.78 1.24
N ALA A 381 27.81 2.35 2.19
CA ALA A 381 27.61 2.61 3.61
C ALA A 381 27.78 4.10 4.01
N ASP A 382 28.60 4.85 3.27
CA ASP A 382 28.90 6.26 3.58
C ASP A 382 27.85 7.26 3.09
N LYS A 383 26.89 6.81 2.27
CA LYS A 383 25.85 7.67 1.70
C LYS A 383 24.64 7.77 2.64
N PRO A 384 23.87 8.87 2.56
CA PRO A 384 22.56 8.94 3.18
C PRO A 384 21.67 7.80 2.69
N VAL A 385 20.88 7.25 3.61
CA VAL A 385 19.90 6.19 3.34
C VAL A 385 18.98 6.57 2.18
N GLU A 386 18.66 5.59 1.33
CA GLU A 386 17.70 5.81 0.25
C GLU A 386 16.28 5.86 0.82
N VAL A 387 15.65 7.04 0.80
CA VAL A 387 14.28 7.23 1.28
C VAL A 387 13.30 7.12 0.11
N LEU A 388 12.44 6.10 0.15
CA LEU A 388 11.38 5.85 -0.81
C LEU A 388 10.03 6.24 -0.18
N ARG A 389 9.42 7.30 -0.71
CA ARG A 389 8.16 7.86 -0.20
C ARG A 389 7.02 7.57 -1.16
N PHE A 390 5.91 7.09 -0.62
CA PHE A 390 4.73 6.76 -1.40
C PHE A 390 3.47 7.27 -0.71
N ALA A 391 2.54 7.77 -1.51
CA ALA A 391 1.20 8.14 -1.07
C ALA A 391 0.17 7.54 -2.04
N ASN A 392 -0.81 6.80 -1.55
CA ASN A 392 -1.84 6.13 -2.36
C ASN A 392 -1.27 5.38 -3.58
N ARG A 393 -0.18 4.63 -3.38
CA ARG A 393 0.58 3.93 -4.43
C ARG A 393 1.23 4.79 -5.53
N VAL A 394 1.40 6.09 -5.27
CA VAL A 394 2.13 7.01 -6.15
C VAL A 394 3.45 7.40 -5.50
N PRO A 395 4.59 7.30 -6.20
CA PRO A 395 5.89 7.72 -5.68
C PRO A 395 6.03 9.25 -5.60
N LEU A 396 6.65 9.73 -4.52
CA LEU A 396 6.94 11.14 -4.27
C LEU A 396 8.44 11.40 -4.45
N MET A 397 8.83 12.04 -5.56
CA MET A 397 10.25 12.22 -5.90
C MET A 397 10.82 13.58 -5.46
N TYR A 398 10.04 14.65 -5.53
CA TYR A 398 10.50 16.00 -5.25
C TYR A 398 10.21 16.44 -3.80
N GLN A 399 10.81 17.57 -3.39
CA GLN A 399 10.56 18.24 -2.11
C GLN A 399 10.71 17.35 -0.86
N GLN A 400 11.75 16.52 -0.83
CA GLN A 400 12.00 15.58 0.28
C GLN A 400 12.08 16.28 1.65
N GLY A 401 12.79 17.42 1.75
CA GLY A 401 12.99 18.11 3.03
C GLY A 401 11.72 18.71 3.65
N GLY A 402 10.69 18.99 2.85
CA GLY A 402 9.41 19.53 3.34
C GLY A 402 8.37 18.46 3.66
N CYS A 403 8.64 17.18 3.35
CA CYS A 403 7.62 16.14 3.41
C CYS A 403 7.49 15.54 4.82
N LEU A 404 6.23 15.39 5.25
CA LEU A 404 5.82 14.63 6.43
C LEU A 404 6.61 13.34 6.66
N LEU A 405 6.73 12.49 5.63
CA LEU A 405 7.34 11.16 5.74
C LEU A 405 8.84 11.25 6.01
N THR A 406 9.53 12.21 5.40
CA THR A 406 10.94 12.46 5.66
C THR A 406 11.12 12.98 7.09
N LYS A 407 10.33 13.96 7.51
CA LYS A 407 10.36 14.48 8.89
C LYS A 407 10.12 13.38 9.93
N ALA A 408 9.22 12.43 9.63
CA ALA A 408 8.98 11.29 10.50
C ALA A 408 10.21 10.37 10.62
N ILE A 409 10.94 10.13 9.52
CA ILE A 409 12.20 9.37 9.56
C ILE A 409 13.29 10.13 10.34
N GLU A 410 13.40 11.44 10.15
CA GLU A 410 14.36 12.30 10.84
C GLU A 410 14.10 12.41 12.35
N SER A 411 12.84 12.25 12.78
CA SER A 411 12.44 12.31 14.19
C SER A 411 12.92 11.11 15.03
N VAL A 412 13.37 10.03 14.39
CA VAL A 412 13.83 8.81 15.05
C VAL A 412 15.36 8.84 15.20
N ASP A 413 15.86 8.49 16.40
CA ASP A 413 17.30 8.34 16.65
C ASP A 413 17.80 6.98 16.16
N TRP A 414 18.33 6.95 14.94
CA TRP A 414 18.72 5.71 14.26
C TRP A 414 20.03 5.10 14.80
N ARG A 415 20.81 5.87 15.56
CA ARG A 415 22.08 5.41 16.18
C ARG A 415 21.85 4.24 17.13
N GLN A 416 20.72 4.25 17.83
CA GLN A 416 20.33 3.18 18.74
C GLN A 416 20.00 1.87 18.01
N TYR A 417 19.78 1.93 16.70
CA TYR A 417 19.38 0.81 15.84
C TYR A 417 20.48 0.35 14.87
N GLY A 418 21.68 0.94 14.95
CA GLY A 418 22.85 0.51 14.19
C GLY A 418 23.10 1.22 12.86
N LEU A 419 22.42 2.33 12.59
CA LEU A 419 22.76 3.25 11.49
C LEU A 419 23.50 4.47 12.03
N ASP A 420 24.35 5.08 11.21
CA ASP A 420 25.06 6.31 11.62
C ASP A 420 24.18 7.53 11.38
N GLN A 421 24.23 8.51 12.28
CA GLN A 421 23.45 9.75 12.19
C GLN A 421 24.24 10.89 12.84
N PRO A 422 25.22 11.47 12.13
CA PRO A 422 26.06 12.52 12.67
C PRO A 422 25.21 13.73 13.06
N GLY A 423 25.26 14.13 14.34
CA GLY A 423 24.51 15.28 14.87
C GLY A 423 23.09 14.99 15.36
N ALA A 424 22.64 13.72 15.38
CA ALA A 424 21.34 13.29 15.92
C ALA A 424 20.10 13.96 15.28
N LYS A 425 20.27 14.69 14.16
CA LYS A 425 19.24 15.39 13.42
C LYS A 425 19.46 15.16 11.92
N GLY A 426 18.38 14.93 11.19
CA GLY A 426 18.41 14.71 9.74
C GLY A 426 18.43 13.23 9.34
N VAL A 427 18.55 12.97 8.04
CA VAL A 427 18.45 11.63 7.47
C VAL A 427 19.67 10.78 7.89
N PRO A 428 19.47 9.52 8.34
CA PRO A 428 20.58 8.63 8.70
C PRO A 428 21.44 8.28 7.48
N LYS A 429 22.69 7.87 7.77
CA LYS A 429 23.65 7.32 6.82
C LYS A 429 23.81 5.82 7.03
N GLY A 430 23.95 5.09 5.93
CA GLY A 430 24.15 3.66 5.98
C GLY A 430 23.68 2.95 4.71
N PRO A 431 24.04 1.66 4.56
CA PRO A 431 23.67 0.84 3.42
C PRO A 431 22.23 0.33 3.61
N ALA A 432 21.27 1.25 3.69
CA ALA A 432 19.87 0.94 3.91
C ALA A 432 18.96 1.72 2.97
N ALA A 433 17.79 1.14 2.68
CA ALA A 433 16.67 1.82 2.05
C ALA A 433 15.45 1.76 2.97
N ILE A 434 14.78 2.89 3.15
CA ILE A 434 13.56 3.00 3.97
C ILE A 434 12.41 3.37 3.04
N LEU A 435 11.42 2.49 2.97
CA LEU A 435 10.17 2.68 2.26
C LEU A 435 9.07 3.09 3.24
N VAL A 436 8.33 4.14 2.89
CA VAL A 436 7.16 4.60 3.65
C VAL A 436 6.00 4.80 2.71
N HIS A 437 4.90 4.12 2.96
CA HIS A 437 3.66 4.25 2.22
C HIS A 437 2.54 4.74 3.14
N LEU A 438 1.86 5.80 2.71
CA LEU A 438 0.64 6.30 3.33
C LEU A 438 -0.54 6.06 2.38
N ALA A 439 -1.48 5.22 2.78
CA ALA A 439 -2.76 5.05 2.12
C ALA A 439 -3.83 5.88 2.87
N SER A 440 -4.56 6.74 2.18
CA SER A 440 -5.65 7.55 2.75
C SER A 440 -6.70 7.88 1.69
N THR A 441 -7.95 8.09 2.10
CA THR A 441 -9.00 8.63 1.23
C THR A 441 -8.73 10.07 0.81
N ASN A 442 -8.08 10.84 1.68
CA ASN A 442 -7.68 12.21 1.42
C ASN A 442 -6.25 12.44 1.91
N VAL A 443 -5.35 12.69 0.96
CA VAL A 443 -3.94 12.96 1.24
C VAL A 443 -3.71 14.46 1.16
N GLN A 444 -3.25 15.06 2.25
CA GLN A 444 -2.96 16.50 2.29
C GLN A 444 -1.59 16.76 1.66
N PHE A 445 -1.57 17.37 0.48
CA PHE A 445 -0.35 17.77 -0.21
C PHE A 445 0.00 19.23 0.10
N THR A 446 1.30 19.57 0.10
CA THR A 446 1.77 20.96 0.21
C THR A 446 1.57 21.76 -1.08
N SER A 447 1.38 21.08 -2.21
CA SER A 447 1.28 21.65 -3.55
C SER A 447 0.39 20.77 -4.42
N GLU A 448 -0.32 21.40 -5.38
CA GLU A 448 -1.17 20.73 -6.38
C GLU A 448 -0.42 19.72 -7.25
N ALA A 449 0.90 19.85 -7.38
CA ALA A 449 1.73 18.89 -8.10
C ALA A 449 1.94 17.54 -7.37
N LYS A 450 1.45 17.42 -6.11
CA LYS A 450 1.48 16.19 -5.29
C LYS A 450 2.89 15.59 -5.11
N GLU A 451 3.81 16.39 -4.58
CA GLU A 451 5.23 15.99 -4.39
C GLU A 451 5.65 15.81 -2.92
N ALA A 452 4.97 16.51 -2.02
CA ALA A 452 5.21 16.40 -0.59
C ALA A 452 3.88 16.46 0.17
N LEU A 453 3.86 15.73 1.28
CA LEU A 453 2.75 15.70 2.21
C LEU A 453 2.88 16.84 3.21
N ALA A 454 1.76 17.51 3.48
CA ALA A 454 1.64 18.54 4.50
C ALA A 454 1.80 17.95 5.90
N GLU A 455 2.19 18.80 6.85
CA GLU A 455 2.47 18.39 8.23
C GLU A 455 1.17 18.06 9.00
N ASN A 456 1.09 16.84 9.54
CA ASN A 456 -0.02 16.37 10.36
C ASN A 456 0.54 15.56 11.54
N GLY A 457 0.33 16.04 12.77
CA GLY A 457 0.89 15.45 13.98
C GLY A 457 0.43 14.01 14.25
N GLU A 458 -0.82 13.68 13.95
CA GLU A 458 -1.36 12.33 14.16
C GLU A 458 -0.68 11.32 13.24
N VAL A 459 -0.50 11.68 11.97
CA VAL A 459 0.13 10.81 10.97
C VAL A 459 1.63 10.69 11.21
N ILE A 460 2.33 11.76 11.62
CA ILE A 460 3.77 11.69 11.99
C ILE A 460 3.95 10.69 13.11
N GLU A 461 3.15 10.78 14.16
CA GLU A 461 3.29 9.96 15.35
C GLU A 461 3.07 8.47 15.02
N GLU A 462 2.12 8.17 14.13
CA GLU A 462 1.86 6.81 13.67
C GLU A 462 2.99 6.25 12.79
N VAL A 463 3.52 7.07 11.86
CA VAL A 463 4.70 6.71 11.07
C VAL A 463 5.92 6.50 11.97
N ARG A 464 6.12 7.36 12.97
CA ARG A 464 7.22 7.26 13.93
C ARG A 464 7.16 5.97 14.75
N LYS A 465 5.98 5.58 15.24
CA LYS A 465 5.78 4.30 15.92
C LYS A 465 6.15 3.13 15.01
N ALA A 466 5.71 3.18 13.76
CA ALA A 466 6.06 2.14 12.78
C ALA A 466 7.59 2.06 12.57
N MET A 467 8.26 3.20 12.41
CA MET A 467 9.72 3.26 12.24
C MET A 467 10.50 2.74 13.45
N LEU A 468 10.06 3.01 14.68
CA LEU A 468 10.71 2.51 15.89
C LEU A 468 10.68 0.98 15.94
N GLU A 469 9.56 0.37 15.55
CA GLU A 469 9.41 -1.08 15.49
C GLU A 469 10.34 -1.70 14.43
N MET A 470 10.42 -1.08 13.24
CA MET A 470 11.37 -1.47 12.20
C MET A 470 12.84 -1.35 12.66
N GLY A 471 13.17 -0.27 13.37
CA GLY A 471 14.50 -0.05 13.96
C GLY A 471 14.86 -1.13 14.98
N ARG A 472 13.91 -1.53 15.84
CA ARG A 472 14.10 -2.65 16.78
C ARG A 472 14.39 -3.97 16.03
N GLY A 473 13.68 -4.22 14.93
CA GLY A 473 13.92 -5.36 14.04
C GLY A 473 15.34 -5.35 13.46
N LEU A 474 15.77 -4.23 12.89
CA LEU A 474 17.12 -4.07 12.33
C LEU A 474 18.20 -4.29 13.41
N ARG A 475 18.03 -3.71 14.59
CA ARG A 475 18.98 -3.89 15.70
C ARG A 475 19.14 -5.36 16.08
N LYS A 476 18.03 -6.10 16.20
CA LYS A 476 18.04 -7.54 16.49
C LYS A 476 18.80 -8.32 15.43
N HIS A 477 18.59 -8.01 14.14
CA HIS A 477 19.32 -8.64 13.04
C HIS A 477 20.84 -8.35 13.12
N LEU A 478 21.23 -7.09 13.34
CA LEU A 478 22.64 -6.70 13.45
C LEU A 478 23.33 -7.34 14.65
N GLU A 479 22.66 -7.41 15.80
CA GLU A 479 23.16 -8.10 17.00
C GLU A 479 23.30 -9.61 16.76
N LYS A 480 22.32 -10.25 16.11
CA LYS A 480 22.37 -11.67 15.71
C LYS A 480 23.57 -11.93 14.80
N LYS A 481 23.75 -11.11 13.76
CA LYS A 481 24.87 -11.22 12.81
C LYS A 481 26.23 -11.04 13.48
N LYS A 482 26.36 -10.06 14.38
CA LYS A 482 27.60 -9.81 15.13
C LYS A 482 27.93 -10.96 16.08
N LYS A 483 26.92 -11.53 16.76
CA LYS A 483 27.10 -12.72 17.62
C LYS A 483 27.52 -13.93 16.79
N MET A 484 26.82 -14.22 15.68
CA MET A 484 27.16 -15.34 14.78
C MET A 484 28.57 -15.23 14.20
N ALA A 485 28.99 -14.04 13.75
CA ALA A 485 30.33 -13.83 13.21
C ALA A 485 31.42 -14.15 14.25
N LYS A 486 31.30 -13.62 15.47
CA LYS A 486 32.23 -13.91 16.58
C LYS A 486 32.27 -15.39 16.94
N THR A 487 31.11 -16.06 16.95
CA THR A 487 31.04 -17.50 17.25
C THR A 487 31.68 -18.33 16.15
N LYS A 488 31.49 -17.95 14.88
CA LYS A 488 32.11 -18.60 13.73
C LYS A 488 33.63 -18.43 13.74
N GLU A 489 34.13 -17.21 13.95
CA GLU A 489 35.56 -16.94 14.12
C GLU A 489 36.16 -17.77 15.27
N LYS A 490 35.46 -17.85 16.41
CA LYS A 490 35.88 -18.69 17.55
C LYS A 490 35.90 -20.18 17.15
N PHE A 491 34.91 -20.66 16.41
CA PHE A 491 34.80 -22.05 15.99
C PHE A 491 35.90 -22.44 15.00
N GLU A 492 36.17 -21.61 13.99
CA GLU A 492 37.27 -21.79 13.04
C GLU A 492 38.62 -21.83 13.77
N LEU A 493 38.86 -20.87 14.66
CA LEU A 493 40.07 -20.83 15.48
C LEU A 493 40.25 -22.10 16.33
N ILE A 494 39.16 -22.61 16.94
CA ILE A 494 39.21 -23.84 17.74
C ILE A 494 39.48 -25.07 16.85
N ASN A 495 38.83 -25.18 15.69
CA ASN A 495 39.02 -26.29 14.78
C ASN A 495 40.43 -26.34 14.19
N ASP A 496 41.10 -25.21 14.03
CA ASP A 496 42.47 -25.16 13.53
C ASP A 496 43.49 -25.43 14.66
N ILE A 497 43.33 -24.77 15.80
CA ILE A 497 44.31 -24.82 16.90
C ILE A 497 44.23 -26.14 17.68
N LEU A 498 43.02 -26.63 17.99
CA LEU A 498 42.85 -27.75 18.91
C LEU A 498 43.43 -29.06 18.37
N PRO A 499 43.24 -29.44 17.09
CA PRO A 499 43.90 -30.61 16.50
C PRO A 499 45.42 -30.46 16.41
N ALA A 500 45.92 -29.25 16.14
CA ALA A 500 47.36 -29.00 16.11
C ALA A 500 48.01 -29.19 17.49
N ILE A 501 47.36 -28.72 18.56
CA ILE A 501 47.78 -28.97 19.95
C ILE A 501 47.70 -30.45 20.28
N ALA A 502 46.61 -31.11 19.92
CA ALA A 502 46.39 -32.52 20.20
C ALA A 502 47.43 -33.41 19.52
N LYS A 503 47.76 -33.13 18.25
CA LYS A 503 48.78 -33.83 17.48
C LYS A 503 50.17 -33.65 18.11
N LYS A 504 50.59 -32.41 18.41
CA LYS A 504 51.89 -32.15 19.05
C LYS A 504 52.00 -32.81 20.43
N SER A 505 50.94 -32.75 21.23
CA SER A 505 50.93 -33.35 22.57
C SER A 505 50.97 -34.88 22.50
N ALA A 506 50.24 -35.47 21.55
CA ALA A 506 50.23 -36.90 21.28
C ALA A 506 51.60 -37.40 20.79
N GLU A 507 52.29 -36.64 19.93
CA GLU A 507 53.65 -36.92 19.47
C GLU A 507 54.66 -36.90 20.63
N ILE A 508 54.63 -35.87 21.49
CA ILE A 508 55.53 -35.76 22.64
C ILE A 508 55.36 -36.92 23.62
N LEU A 509 54.11 -37.36 23.84
CA LEU A 509 53.77 -38.40 24.81
C LEU A 509 53.70 -39.82 24.18
N ALA A 510 53.96 -39.95 22.88
CA ALA A 510 53.82 -41.19 22.09
C ALA A 510 52.47 -41.91 22.29
N ARG A 511 51.36 -41.15 22.31
CA ARG A 511 49.99 -41.66 22.52
C ARG A 511 49.09 -41.38 21.31
N PRO A 512 47.97 -42.12 21.14
CA PRO A 512 47.01 -41.80 20.10
C PRO A 512 46.33 -40.44 20.36
N ILE A 513 45.90 -39.78 19.29
CA ILE A 513 45.23 -38.48 19.35
C ILE A 513 43.92 -38.63 20.15
N PRO A 514 43.70 -37.83 21.21
CA PRO A 514 42.48 -37.91 22.02
C PRO A 514 41.25 -37.44 21.23
N ASN A 515 40.08 -37.97 21.57
CA ASN A 515 38.82 -37.51 20.97
C ASN A 515 38.51 -36.08 21.42
N LEU A 516 38.47 -35.15 20.46
CA LEU A 516 38.36 -33.71 20.71
C LEU A 516 36.91 -33.23 20.85
N SER A 517 35.91 -34.03 20.46
CA SER A 517 34.51 -33.60 20.42
C SER A 517 34.00 -33.08 21.77
N GLY A 518 34.33 -33.78 22.87
CA GLY A 518 33.97 -33.38 24.22
C GLY A 518 34.67 -32.10 24.69
N SER A 519 35.92 -31.88 24.28
CA SER A 519 36.68 -30.66 24.60
C SER A 519 36.18 -29.46 23.81
N ILE A 520 35.90 -29.63 22.52
CA ILE A 520 35.31 -28.59 21.64
C ILE A 520 33.97 -28.12 22.22
N THR A 521 33.13 -29.07 22.62
CA THR A 521 31.83 -28.80 23.25
C THR A 521 32.00 -27.98 24.53
N LYS A 522 32.93 -28.37 25.43
CA LYS A 522 33.20 -27.62 26.66
C LYS A 522 33.72 -26.20 26.43
N ILE A 523 34.58 -25.99 25.43
CA ILE A 523 35.16 -24.67 25.11
C ILE A 523 34.12 -23.74 24.48
N MET A 524 33.20 -24.30 23.68
CA MET A 524 32.12 -23.54 23.06
C MET A 524 31.09 -23.08 24.09
N SER A 525 30.67 -23.95 25.00
CA SER A 525 29.72 -23.65 26.09
C SER A 525 28.49 -22.85 25.63
N ALA A 526 27.95 -23.21 24.47
CA ALA A 526 26.86 -22.48 23.81
C ALA A 526 25.89 -23.42 23.12
N VAL A 527 24.63 -22.99 23.01
CA VAL A 527 23.64 -23.67 22.17
C VAL A 527 23.54 -22.88 20.87
N ILE A 528 23.64 -23.54 19.72
CA ILE A 528 23.61 -22.90 18.40
C ILE A 528 22.34 -23.33 17.68
N SER A 529 21.64 -22.38 17.07
CA SER A 529 20.50 -22.65 16.19
C SER A 529 20.77 -22.12 14.80
N GLU A 530 20.61 -23.00 13.82
CA GLU A 530 20.68 -22.71 12.39
C GLU A 530 19.29 -22.96 11.81
N SER A 531 18.82 -22.00 11.01
CA SER A 531 17.53 -22.08 10.34
C SER A 531 17.76 -21.97 8.85
N GLU A 532 17.31 -22.96 8.09
CA GLU A 532 17.35 -22.97 6.63
C GLU A 532 15.90 -22.97 6.12
N THR A 533 15.60 -22.05 5.20
CA THR A 533 14.30 -21.92 4.56
C THR A 533 14.49 -22.09 3.07
N GLU A 534 13.94 -23.15 2.49
CA GLU A 534 14.09 -23.46 1.07
C GLU A 534 12.72 -23.59 0.38
N TRP A 535 12.62 -23.07 -0.84
CA TRP A 535 11.43 -23.22 -1.65
C TRP A 535 11.49 -24.50 -2.46
N ASN A 536 10.56 -25.42 -2.21
CA ASN A 536 10.49 -26.68 -2.94
C ASN A 536 9.65 -26.53 -4.22
N LYS A 537 10.32 -26.58 -5.38
CA LYS A 537 9.67 -26.41 -6.69
C LYS A 537 8.66 -27.51 -7.02
N ALA A 538 8.78 -28.70 -6.46
CA ALA A 538 7.92 -29.84 -6.77
C ALA A 538 6.62 -29.83 -5.96
N THR A 539 6.71 -29.53 -4.67
CA THR A 539 5.54 -29.49 -3.76
C THR A 539 4.86 -28.13 -3.72
N LYS A 540 5.49 -27.08 -4.28
CA LYS A 540 5.07 -25.67 -4.15
C LYS A 540 4.90 -25.23 -2.69
N MET A 541 5.71 -25.78 -1.80
CA MET A 541 5.73 -25.45 -0.38
C MET A 541 7.10 -24.89 0.00
N THR A 542 7.14 -24.05 1.03
CA THR A 542 8.39 -23.58 1.63
C THR A 542 8.77 -24.52 2.77
N ASP A 543 9.85 -25.27 2.62
CA ASP A 543 10.35 -26.17 3.65
C ASP A 543 11.29 -25.40 4.59
N VAL A 544 10.99 -25.43 5.89
CA VAL A 544 11.79 -24.81 6.94
C VAL A 544 12.41 -25.89 7.80
N SER A 545 13.73 -25.84 7.96
CA SER A 545 14.46 -26.69 8.89
C SER A 545 15.18 -25.84 9.94
N ILE A 546 14.96 -26.17 11.21
CA ILE A 546 15.61 -25.52 12.35
C ILE A 546 16.45 -26.57 13.06
N LYS A 547 17.77 -26.46 12.93
CA LYS A 547 18.75 -27.33 13.58
C LYS A 547 19.25 -26.66 14.85
N ILE A 548 19.25 -27.38 15.96
CA ILE A 548 19.69 -26.88 17.27
C ILE A 548 20.77 -27.82 17.79
N TYR A 549 21.93 -27.28 18.12
CA TYR A 549 23.08 -28.01 18.65
C TYR A 549 23.34 -27.59 20.10
N ASN A 550 23.41 -28.55 21.02
CA ASN A 550 23.77 -28.27 22.41
C ASN A 550 25.27 -28.48 22.64
N TYR A 551 26.08 -27.43 22.48
CA TYR A 551 27.50 -27.46 22.88
C TYR A 551 27.71 -27.01 24.34
N THR A 552 26.81 -27.35 25.26
CA THR A 552 27.01 -27.08 26.70
C THR A 552 27.30 -28.35 27.47
N ALA A 553 27.97 -28.25 28.62
CA ALA A 553 28.32 -29.41 29.45
C ALA A 553 27.14 -30.03 30.22
N ARG A 554 25.94 -29.44 30.14
CA ARG A 554 24.73 -29.90 30.86
C ARG A 554 23.58 -30.10 29.88
N ALA A 555 22.67 -30.98 30.23
CA ALA A 555 21.42 -31.16 29.48
C ALA A 555 20.55 -29.90 29.62
N ARG A 556 19.86 -29.49 28.55
CA ARG A 556 19.05 -28.26 28.51
C ARG A 556 17.68 -28.52 27.91
N ALA A 557 16.64 -27.95 28.52
CA ALA A 557 15.29 -27.95 27.98
C ALA A 557 14.96 -26.55 27.44
N TYR A 558 14.36 -26.50 26.26
CA TYR A 558 13.99 -25.27 25.58
C TYR A 558 12.57 -25.35 25.02
N THR A 559 11.90 -24.21 24.99
CA THR A 559 10.75 -24.01 24.10
C THR A 559 11.21 -23.13 22.96
N ILE A 560 11.12 -23.65 21.74
CA ILE A 560 11.48 -22.93 20.52
C ILE A 560 10.21 -22.37 19.91
N LEU A 561 10.27 -21.13 19.45
CA LEU A 561 9.19 -20.52 18.71
C LEU A 561 9.70 -20.08 17.35
N ALA A 562 8.87 -20.16 16.32
CA ALA A 562 9.21 -19.63 15.01
C ALA A 562 8.08 -18.75 14.50
N THR A 563 8.43 -17.71 13.75
CA THR A 563 7.45 -16.94 13.00
C THR A 563 6.91 -17.73 11.84
N TRP A 564 5.62 -17.58 11.54
CA TRP A 564 5.03 -18.05 10.30
C TRP A 564 4.06 -17.00 9.72
N PRO A 565 3.86 -16.97 8.39
CA PRO A 565 3.04 -15.97 7.72
C PRO A 565 1.53 -16.24 7.82
N GLU A 566 0.96 -16.17 9.03
CA GLU A 566 -0.47 -16.43 9.26
C GLU A 566 -1.36 -15.40 8.55
N LYS A 567 -0.99 -14.11 8.63
CA LYS A 567 -1.76 -13.01 8.02
C LYS A 567 -1.84 -13.10 6.50
N SER A 568 -0.91 -13.82 5.88
CA SER A 568 -0.82 -13.98 4.42
C SER A 568 -1.45 -15.27 3.92
N GLY A 569 -2.14 -16.03 4.79
CA GLY A 569 -2.80 -17.29 4.43
C GLY A 569 -1.89 -18.51 4.47
N GLY A 570 -0.68 -18.39 5.05
CA GLY A 570 0.26 -19.51 5.18
C GLY A 570 -0.23 -20.55 6.20
N ILE A 571 -0.34 -21.80 5.78
CA ILE A 571 -0.74 -22.94 6.61
C ILE A 571 0.47 -23.83 6.85
N ILE A 572 0.76 -24.13 8.12
CA ILE A 572 1.81 -25.10 8.47
C ILE A 572 1.30 -26.52 8.17
N LYS A 573 2.00 -27.24 7.29
CA LYS A 573 1.82 -28.67 6.99
C LYS A 573 3.11 -29.43 7.28
N ASN A 574 3.02 -30.77 7.35
CA ASN A 574 4.17 -31.67 7.56
C ASN A 574 5.01 -31.36 8.81
N ASN A 575 4.38 -30.89 9.89
CA ASN A 575 5.06 -30.59 11.15
C ASN A 575 5.14 -31.83 12.04
N ALA A 576 6.23 -32.58 11.90
CA ALA A 576 6.45 -33.86 12.62
C ALA A 576 6.53 -33.70 14.15
N PHE A 577 6.88 -32.52 14.65
CA PHE A 577 7.07 -32.24 16.08
C PHE A 577 5.81 -31.68 16.77
N GLY A 578 4.68 -31.53 16.06
CA GLY A 578 3.47 -30.94 16.60
C GLY A 578 3.66 -29.48 17.05
N GLY A 579 3.06 -29.09 18.17
CA GLY A 579 3.19 -27.75 18.74
C GLY A 579 1.88 -26.97 18.77
N ARG A 580 1.94 -25.73 19.28
CA ARG A 580 0.75 -24.90 19.53
C ARG A 580 0.94 -23.48 19.03
N LYS A 581 -0.15 -22.89 18.54
CA LYS A 581 -0.23 -21.45 18.26
C LYS A 581 -0.18 -20.70 19.59
N GLU A 582 0.73 -19.72 19.70
CA GLU A 582 0.87 -18.92 20.92
C GLU A 582 0.36 -17.48 20.76
N ALA A 583 0.57 -16.91 19.57
CA ALA A 583 0.04 -15.63 19.13
C ALA A 583 -0.14 -15.67 17.59
N THR A 584 -0.75 -14.65 17.02
CA THR A 584 -0.86 -14.53 15.56
C THR A 584 0.53 -14.54 14.90
N GLY A 585 0.77 -15.51 14.02
CA GLY A 585 2.04 -15.69 13.31
C GLY A 585 3.22 -16.22 14.13
N VAL A 586 3.00 -16.84 15.30
CA VAL A 586 4.06 -17.47 16.12
C VAL A 586 3.65 -18.89 16.56
N TRP A 587 4.45 -19.89 16.16
CA TRP A 587 4.28 -21.29 16.61
C TRP A 587 5.29 -21.64 17.67
N ALA A 588 4.89 -22.43 18.65
CA ALA A 588 5.76 -22.88 19.72
C ALA A 588 5.87 -24.41 19.75
N TRP A 589 7.10 -24.91 19.81
CA TRP A 589 7.46 -26.31 20.10
C TRP A 589 8.12 -26.39 21.47
N LYS A 590 7.59 -27.26 22.34
CA LYS A 590 8.26 -27.61 23.60
C LYS A 590 9.18 -28.78 23.33
N LEU A 591 10.49 -28.57 23.45
CA LEU A 591 11.46 -29.60 23.17
C LEU A 591 11.71 -30.48 24.39
N GLU A 592 12.03 -31.74 24.11
CA GLU A 592 12.64 -32.62 25.10
C GLU A 592 14.03 -32.12 25.50
N THR A 593 14.57 -32.68 26.58
CA THR A 593 15.83 -32.22 27.14
C THR A 593 16.99 -32.67 26.24
N LEU A 594 17.66 -31.73 25.59
CA LEU A 594 18.82 -31.94 24.73
C LEU A 594 20.05 -32.28 25.58
N GLN A 595 20.68 -33.44 25.36
CA GLN A 595 21.93 -33.79 26.03
C GLN A 595 23.13 -33.03 25.44
N PRO A 596 24.25 -32.91 26.17
CA PRO A 596 25.50 -32.36 25.63
C PRO A 596 25.96 -33.07 24.35
N GLY A 597 26.21 -32.32 23.28
CA GLY A 597 26.69 -32.83 22.00
C GLY A 597 25.60 -33.39 21.07
N GLU A 598 24.35 -33.47 21.53
CA GLU A 598 23.21 -33.82 20.67
C GLU A 598 22.72 -32.64 19.85
N ASN A 599 22.08 -32.97 18.73
CA ASN A 599 21.36 -32.02 17.90
C ASN A 599 19.90 -32.45 17.71
N LEU A 600 19.03 -31.46 17.49
CA LEU A 600 17.64 -31.69 17.14
C LEU A 600 17.33 -30.88 15.89
N THR A 601 16.64 -31.50 14.93
CA THR A 601 16.18 -30.83 13.71
C THR A 601 14.66 -30.82 13.69
N ILE A 602 14.07 -29.62 13.73
CA ILE A 602 12.63 -29.42 13.56
C ILE A 602 12.39 -29.10 12.09
N THR A 603 11.53 -29.86 11.41
CA THR A 603 11.15 -29.61 10.02
C THR A 603 9.65 -29.39 9.91
N PHE A 604 9.24 -28.36 9.17
CA PHE A 604 7.86 -28.12 8.79
C PHE A 604 7.78 -27.47 7.41
N SER A 605 6.68 -27.66 6.70
CA SER A 605 6.42 -27.07 5.39
C SER A 605 5.33 -25.98 5.51
N LEU A 606 5.48 -24.88 4.79
CA LEU A 606 4.48 -23.83 4.69
C LEU A 606 3.77 -23.93 3.33
N ASP A 607 2.45 -24.08 3.38
CA ASP A 607 1.56 -24.14 2.22
C ASP A 607 0.79 -22.81 2.05
N GLY A 608 0.32 -22.53 0.83
CA GLY A 608 -0.43 -21.31 0.50
C GLY A 608 0.41 -20.07 0.22
N LEU A 609 1.72 -20.23 0.05
CA LEU A 609 2.67 -19.15 -0.28
C LEU A 609 3.15 -19.26 -1.72
N GLU A 610 3.57 -18.15 -2.33
CA GLU A 610 4.27 -18.15 -3.62
C GLU A 610 5.79 -18.18 -3.42
N LYS A 611 6.52 -18.39 -4.53
CA LYS A 611 7.99 -18.44 -4.52
C LYS A 611 8.56 -17.09 -4.08
N GLY A 612 9.30 -17.09 -2.98
CA GLY A 612 10.00 -15.91 -2.44
C GLY A 612 9.22 -15.12 -1.38
N ASP A 613 8.02 -15.57 -1.01
CA ASP A 613 7.19 -14.94 0.03
C ASP A 613 7.86 -15.00 1.39
N TRP A 614 8.48 -16.14 1.68
CA TRP A 614 9.11 -16.43 2.96
C TRP A 614 10.54 -16.91 2.75
N THR A 615 11.49 -16.02 3.02
CA THR A 615 12.93 -16.23 2.79
C THR A 615 13.71 -16.49 4.07
N GLU A 616 13.25 -15.91 5.19
CA GLU A 616 13.88 -16.04 6.49
C GLU A 616 12.80 -16.30 7.53
N THR A 617 13.05 -17.29 8.39
CA THR A 617 12.21 -17.61 9.52
C THR A 617 12.90 -17.13 10.79
N ASP A 618 12.26 -16.24 11.52
CA ASP A 618 12.79 -15.78 12.80
C ASP A 618 12.51 -16.82 13.88
N VAL A 619 13.58 -17.36 14.46
CA VAL A 619 13.54 -18.34 15.54
C VAL A 619 13.72 -17.62 16.88
N PHE A 620 12.82 -17.88 17.81
CA PHE A 620 12.88 -17.45 19.19
C PHE A 620 13.02 -18.63 20.14
N TYR A 621 13.49 -18.36 21.36
CA TYR A 621 13.56 -19.37 22.41
C TYR A 621 13.07 -18.83 23.76
N ARG A 622 12.59 -19.77 24.60
CA ARG A 622 12.40 -19.60 26.04
C ARG A 622 13.24 -20.64 26.77
N GLY A 623 14.14 -20.18 27.62
CA GLY A 623 15.06 -21.01 28.38
C GLY A 623 16.06 -20.16 29.18
N SER A 624 16.85 -20.82 30.01
CA SER A 624 17.77 -20.17 30.95
C SER A 624 19.08 -19.70 30.28
N GLN A 625 19.64 -20.49 29.36
CA GLN A 625 20.87 -20.16 28.64
C GLN A 625 20.57 -19.62 27.24
N GLU A 626 21.33 -18.61 26.79
CA GLU A 626 21.14 -18.05 25.44
C GLU A 626 21.41 -19.07 24.33
N ILE A 627 20.54 -19.06 23.30
CA ILE A 627 20.76 -19.78 22.05
C ILE A 627 21.32 -18.78 21.04
N ILE A 628 22.50 -19.08 20.50
CA ILE A 628 23.14 -18.28 19.45
C ILE A 628 22.42 -18.59 18.13
N GLY A 629 21.85 -17.57 17.51
CA GLY A 629 21.10 -17.68 16.26
C GLY A 629 19.57 -17.68 16.42
N ALA A 630 19.09 -17.80 17.65
CA ALA A 630 17.70 -17.55 18.02
C ALA A 630 17.59 -16.34 18.97
N LEU A 631 16.46 -15.65 18.96
CA LEU A 631 16.21 -14.49 19.80
C LEU A 631 15.50 -14.91 21.09
N LYS A 632 15.85 -14.32 22.24
CA LYS A 632 15.06 -14.53 23.46
C LYS A 632 13.68 -13.91 23.25
N MET A 633 12.62 -14.65 23.51
CA MET A 633 11.27 -14.10 23.41
C MET A 633 11.06 -13.06 24.52
N ASP A 634 10.68 -11.83 24.13
CA ASP A 634 10.34 -10.73 25.05
C ASP A 634 8.82 -10.68 25.25
N GLU A 635 8.36 -10.75 26.49
CA GLU A 635 6.92 -10.76 26.82
C GLU A 635 6.21 -9.48 26.35
N LYS A 636 6.90 -8.34 26.35
CA LYS A 636 6.33 -7.06 25.89
C LYS A 636 6.02 -7.05 24.39
N TYR A 637 6.85 -7.71 23.59
CA TYR A 637 6.64 -7.81 22.14
C TYR A 637 5.43 -8.72 21.84
N LEU A 638 5.26 -9.78 22.62
CA LEU A 638 4.10 -10.66 22.52
C LEU A 638 2.79 -9.95 22.88
N ASP A 639 2.83 -9.09 23.90
CA ASP A 639 1.68 -8.27 24.30
C ASP A 639 1.33 -7.19 23.28
N GLU A 640 2.31 -6.58 22.60
CA GLU A 640 2.07 -5.66 21.49
C GLU A 640 1.34 -6.37 20.33
N ILE A 641 1.76 -7.59 19.95
CA ILE A 641 1.08 -8.39 18.91
C ILE A 641 -0.35 -8.73 19.33
N ARG A 642 -0.54 -9.17 20.58
CA ARG A 642 -1.88 -9.47 21.12
C ARG A 642 -2.79 -8.25 21.15
N ASN A 643 -2.24 -7.08 21.46
CA ASN A 643 -3.00 -5.83 21.44
C ASN A 643 -3.39 -5.44 20.01
N GLN A 644 -2.47 -5.57 19.04
CA GLN A 644 -2.80 -5.36 17.63
C GLN A 644 -3.88 -6.33 17.14
N GLU A 645 -3.83 -7.59 17.55
CA GLU A 645 -4.84 -8.61 17.23
C GLU A 645 -6.21 -8.27 17.81
N LYS A 646 -6.28 -7.88 19.09
CA LYS A 646 -7.53 -7.42 19.72
C LYS A 646 -8.13 -6.23 19.00
N ILE A 647 -7.30 -5.23 18.66
CA ILE A 647 -7.75 -4.04 17.93
C ILE A 647 -8.29 -4.43 16.55
N MET A 648 -7.61 -5.34 15.84
CA MET A 648 -8.06 -5.83 14.53
C MET A 648 -9.38 -6.59 14.62
N GLN A 649 -9.53 -7.49 15.60
CA GLN A 649 -10.78 -8.23 15.82
C GLN A 649 -11.94 -7.29 16.19
N GLU A 650 -11.70 -6.29 17.03
CA GLU A 650 -12.71 -5.27 17.33
C GLU A 650 -13.12 -4.46 16.10
N LEU A 651 -12.17 -4.12 15.22
CA LEU A 651 -12.47 -3.40 13.97
C LEU A 651 -13.30 -4.26 13.02
N LEU A 652 -12.95 -5.54 12.88
CA LEU A 652 -13.69 -6.51 12.05
C LEU A 652 -15.12 -6.70 12.58
N ALA A 653 -15.28 -6.95 13.88
CA ALA A 653 -16.59 -7.11 14.51
C ALA A 653 -17.49 -5.86 14.35
N LYS A 654 -16.91 -4.66 14.45
CA LYS A 654 -17.64 -3.39 14.23
C LYS A 654 -18.02 -3.20 12.76
N SER A 655 -17.23 -3.74 11.81
CA SER A 655 -17.55 -3.68 10.38
C SER A 655 -18.70 -4.62 10.00
N GLU A 656 -18.76 -5.82 10.58
CA GLU A 656 -19.82 -6.80 10.32
C GLU A 656 -21.19 -6.36 10.89
N SER A 657 -21.21 -5.73 12.08
CA SER A 657 -22.44 -5.16 12.64
C SER A 657 -23.06 -4.03 11.81
N HIS A 658 -22.30 -3.47 10.86
CA HIS A 658 -22.76 -2.38 10.01
C HIS A 658 -23.56 -2.87 8.79
N TYR A 659 -23.42 -4.14 8.38
CA TYR A 659 -24.11 -4.72 7.23
C TYR A 659 -25.48 -5.32 7.58
N THR A 660 -25.70 -5.72 8.83
CA THR A 660 -26.99 -6.28 9.28
C THR A 660 -28.09 -5.23 9.50
N GLU A 661 -27.77 -3.93 9.58
CA GLU A 661 -28.78 -2.87 9.71
C GLU A 661 -29.26 -2.25 8.38
N SER A 662 -28.76 -2.73 7.23
CA SER A 662 -29.04 -2.15 5.91
C SER A 662 -29.65 -3.15 4.91
N SER A 663 -30.69 -3.86 5.33
CA SER A 663 -31.65 -4.48 4.40
C SER A 663 -33.06 -3.96 4.73
N PRO A 664 -33.83 -3.44 3.77
CA PRO A 664 -35.25 -3.18 3.99
C PRO A 664 -35.97 -4.53 4.17
N ASN A 665 -36.80 -4.63 5.20
CA ASN A 665 -37.70 -5.76 5.44
C ASN A 665 -38.50 -6.10 4.16
N GLU A 666 -38.22 -7.24 3.56
CA GLU A 666 -39.24 -8.00 2.84
C GLU A 666 -39.94 -8.88 3.90
N GLU A 667 -41.19 -8.53 4.19
CA GLU A 667 -42.09 -9.40 4.94
C GLU A 667 -42.40 -10.63 4.08
N THR A 668 -41.67 -11.72 4.32
CA THR A 668 -42.13 -13.07 3.99
C THR A 668 -42.58 -13.75 5.26
N THR A 669 -43.89 -13.90 5.37
CA THR A 669 -44.58 -14.80 6.31
C THR A 669 -43.98 -16.20 6.22
N GLN A 670 -43.37 -16.67 7.32
CA GLN A 670 -43.03 -18.07 7.51
C GLN A 670 -43.97 -18.63 8.58
N ASN A 671 -44.89 -19.49 8.14
CA ASN A 671 -45.64 -20.39 9.01
C ASN A 671 -44.67 -21.41 9.60
N GLU A 672 -44.75 -21.60 10.92
CA GLU A 672 -44.14 -22.73 11.61
C GLU A 672 -44.95 -24.00 11.27
N GLU A 673 -44.30 -25.01 10.69
CA GLU A 673 -44.82 -26.39 10.67
C GLU A 673 -43.75 -27.33 11.23
N GLU A 674 -44.11 -27.98 12.34
CA GLU A 674 -43.38 -29.09 12.95
C GLU A 674 -43.39 -30.32 12.03
N PRO A 675 -42.35 -31.18 12.05
CA PRO A 675 -42.32 -32.38 11.21
C PRO A 675 -43.20 -33.49 11.81
N GLN A 676 -44.24 -33.90 11.08
CA GLN A 676 -44.97 -35.14 11.35
C GLN A 676 -44.25 -36.36 10.77
N PRO A 677 -44.29 -37.53 11.43
CA PRO A 677 -43.65 -38.75 10.94
C PRO A 677 -44.48 -39.43 9.83
N GLU A 678 -43.78 -39.95 8.82
CA GLU A 678 -44.35 -40.64 7.65
C GLU A 678 -45.24 -41.84 8.03
N PRO A 679 -46.39 -42.04 7.36
CA PRO A 679 -47.12 -43.28 7.47
C PRO A 679 -46.55 -44.35 6.52
N ALA A 680 -46.39 -45.54 7.08
CA ALA A 680 -46.12 -46.76 6.35
C ALA A 680 -47.28 -47.10 5.40
N VAL A 681 -46.94 -47.51 4.17
CA VAL A 681 -47.78 -48.05 3.08
C VAL A 681 -48.02 -47.06 1.92
N LYS A 682 -47.45 -47.40 0.75
CA LYS A 682 -47.67 -46.71 -0.54
C LYS A 682 -49.07 -47.02 -1.10
N PRO A 683 -49.84 -46.04 -1.58
CA PRO A 683 -51.09 -46.29 -2.31
C PRO A 683 -50.82 -46.64 -3.79
N PRO A 684 -51.74 -47.35 -4.46
CA PRO A 684 -51.54 -47.89 -5.81
C PRO A 684 -51.72 -46.83 -6.89
N THR A 685 -51.08 -47.08 -8.03
CA THR A 685 -51.15 -46.31 -9.26
C THR A 685 -52.54 -46.38 -9.92
N GLY A 686 -53.03 -45.22 -10.38
CA GLY A 686 -54.06 -45.12 -11.40
C GLY A 686 -55.44 -44.67 -10.93
N GLN A 687 -55.66 -43.36 -10.85
CA GLN A 687 -56.96 -42.76 -11.15
C GLN A 687 -56.80 -41.27 -11.51
N ALA A 688 -57.25 -40.91 -12.70
CA ALA A 688 -57.20 -39.57 -13.26
C ALA A 688 -58.29 -38.67 -12.64
N THR A 689 -57.95 -37.42 -12.34
CA THR A 689 -58.92 -36.36 -12.03
C THR A 689 -58.83 -35.20 -13.02
N LEU A 690 -59.99 -34.55 -13.19
CA LEU A 690 -60.50 -33.84 -14.36
C LEU A 690 -59.76 -32.60 -14.89
N PHE A 691 -58.58 -32.25 -14.37
CA PHE A 691 -57.84 -31.07 -14.82
C PHE A 691 -56.38 -31.46 -15.04
N GLY A 692 -56.05 -31.73 -16.31
CA GLY A 692 -54.73 -32.18 -16.72
C GLY A 692 -53.60 -31.26 -16.24
N GLY A 693 -52.68 -31.86 -15.50
CA GLY A 693 -51.42 -31.27 -15.04
C GLY A 693 -50.77 -32.24 -14.06
N GLU A 694 -49.66 -32.84 -14.48
CA GLU A 694 -48.88 -33.79 -13.68
C GLU A 694 -48.23 -33.09 -12.47
N LEU A 695 -48.13 -33.82 -11.36
CA LEU A 695 -47.15 -33.56 -10.30
C LEU A 695 -45.86 -34.29 -10.61
#